data_AF-A0A4Y3KIN9-F1
#
_entry.id   AF-A0A4Y3KIN9-F1
#
_cell.length_a   1.000
_cell.length_b   1.000
_cell.length_c   1.000
_cell.angle_alpha   90.00
_cell.angle_beta   90.00
_cell.angle_gamma   90.00
#
_symmetry.space_group_name_H-M   'P 1'
#
loop_
_entity.id
_entity.type
_entity.pdbx_description
1 polymer ?
#
loop_
_entity_poly.entity_id
_entity_poly.type
_entity_poly.pdbx_seq_one_letter_code
_entity_poly.pdbx_strand_id
1 'polypeptide(L)'
;MSTDLRPDPDLAARAERTTPLMSLDPDALLGAAHRHVRRRTAARVAGGALAVAAVAVVGAQLAADRTTEPDPAQPPTQVARPLGDGAVVEVADGLLAANRPGAKHAPDPRIDPLVDGATWQVDLGLTTDDHELVLGVGPVVDGMQQGAAYYSRVTASGTSDGYGGGVWTWGTPSVEDGVRLVAPLDSGEWSELVVVPTTMRDPHVLLWSTAGFEASGGSRVAVELPTFAAPDGQLLAAALGDPAVADSIQSGESGVVFVGSDGRVVQAPCADLPTPQCPTIDDVPGLAAAVAAVTSAPTAETAATTKLAEGVHATTSLARSSGDGWDAGLRITGSWADEGESGVVVLAPATEVELGTARDAFDVPATDGVRVRVSGLDGVSAFTWADDDSADRFPAQKYYPGSLRWDMNDDVRLLAGAVPRWLPNGRVVLWLPRGVVGNDGERVHALDVPTFADPTGSGSHLYAISLDEGVAMRDVTALRDALVLYLGEGTTADEVAEGSGRCTALDPACLEAQPDGGAALVAALAERGVDVADVTLGAGVTPPAGPSTAASVGEGITAATAWSDDERLDLGDVEGRRVWLELADGAGDVLLPTLYLDTTLPQTQPRQLDLTSMDGTVAPLAPDVRAFVEIGAAPQDGAWRAFTWSVMGNARGDLPVELPTVWHGDRAMYAYVATDASGHFDTLSTNVWVSPGGDVLVPGCEGISEEECEQTGGTPGIFADVRAALG
;
A
#
# COMPACT_ATOMS: atom_id res chain seq x y z
N MET A 1 14.91 -60.36 -21.67
CA MET A 1 16.03 -59.48 -22.06
C MET A 1 15.64 -58.82 -23.37
N SER A 2 15.20 -57.57 -23.30
CA SER A 2 14.77 -56.77 -24.46
C SER A 2 15.95 -55.90 -24.91
N THR A 3 16.23 -55.91 -26.21
CA THR A 3 17.39 -55.26 -26.86
C THR A 3 17.09 -53.88 -27.46
N ASP A 4 15.96 -53.25 -27.12
CA ASP A 4 15.52 -52.01 -27.78
C ASP A 4 15.53 -50.78 -26.86
N LEU A 5 16.73 -50.37 -26.45
CA LEU A 5 17.00 -48.99 -26.04
C LEU A 5 18.32 -48.54 -26.69
N ARG A 6 18.26 -48.25 -27.99
CA ARG A 6 19.30 -47.43 -28.63
C ARG A 6 18.81 -45.99 -28.63
N PRO A 7 19.56 -45.04 -28.05
CA PRO A 7 19.19 -43.64 -28.08
C PRO A 7 19.17 -43.14 -29.52
N ASP A 8 18.17 -42.30 -29.79
CA ASP A 8 17.92 -41.68 -31.09
C ASP A 8 19.16 -40.88 -31.54
N PRO A 9 19.77 -41.24 -32.70
CA PRO A 9 20.99 -40.61 -33.18
C PRO A 9 20.81 -39.12 -33.49
N ASP A 10 19.60 -38.66 -33.81
CA ASP A 10 19.35 -37.24 -34.09
C ASP A 10 19.32 -36.41 -32.80
N LEU A 11 18.95 -37.02 -31.67
CA LEU A 11 18.93 -36.38 -30.36
C LEU A 11 20.36 -36.22 -29.82
N ALA A 12 21.22 -37.23 -30.05
CA ALA A 12 22.65 -37.13 -29.77
C ALA A 12 23.34 -36.06 -30.64
N ALA A 13 23.01 -35.98 -31.94
CA ALA A 13 23.58 -35.01 -32.86
C ALA A 13 23.10 -33.55 -32.62
N ARG A 14 21.96 -33.35 -31.93
CA ARG A 14 21.54 -32.03 -31.46
C ARG A 14 22.24 -31.64 -30.16
N ALA A 15 22.39 -32.56 -29.22
CA ALA A 15 23.13 -32.31 -27.97
C ALA A 15 24.60 -31.93 -28.23
N GLU A 16 25.25 -32.54 -29.22
CA GLU A 16 26.61 -32.17 -29.62
C GLU A 16 26.72 -30.76 -30.25
N ARG A 17 25.62 -30.20 -30.77
CA ARG A 17 25.62 -28.87 -31.39
C ARG A 17 25.28 -27.74 -30.44
N THR A 18 24.55 -28.01 -29.35
CA THR A 18 24.13 -26.99 -28.38
C THR A 18 24.99 -26.94 -27.12
N THR A 19 25.88 -27.92 -26.92
CA THR A 19 26.82 -27.88 -25.79
C THR A 19 28.04 -27.06 -26.19
N PRO A 20 28.31 -25.88 -25.59
CA PRO A 20 29.54 -25.15 -25.83
C PRO A 20 30.73 -26.05 -25.44
N LEU A 21 31.80 -26.04 -26.26
CA LEU A 21 33.05 -26.74 -25.98
C LEU A 21 33.55 -26.33 -24.60
N MET A 22 33.33 -27.18 -23.59
CA MET A 22 33.94 -27.03 -22.27
C MET A 22 35.43 -27.37 -22.40
N SER A 23 36.19 -26.41 -22.89
CA SER A 23 37.64 -26.42 -22.85
C SER A 23 38.06 -26.22 -21.39
N LEU A 24 38.38 -27.32 -20.70
CA LEU A 24 39.16 -27.32 -19.48
C LEU A 24 40.61 -26.96 -19.84
N ASP A 25 40.83 -25.73 -20.31
CA ASP A 25 42.17 -25.18 -20.43
C ASP A 25 42.57 -24.62 -19.06
N PRO A 26 43.46 -25.32 -18.32
CA PRO A 26 43.87 -24.89 -16.99
C PRO A 26 44.59 -23.53 -17.01
N ASP A 27 45.22 -23.14 -18.14
CA ASP A 27 45.92 -21.86 -18.26
C ASP A 27 44.94 -20.70 -18.45
N ALA A 28 43.82 -20.92 -19.14
CA ALA A 28 42.73 -19.95 -19.25
C ALA A 28 42.01 -19.75 -17.90
N LEU A 29 41.81 -20.83 -17.14
CA LEU A 29 41.21 -20.82 -15.80
C LEU A 29 42.13 -20.14 -14.78
N LEU A 30 43.43 -20.41 -14.80
CA LEU A 30 44.43 -19.70 -13.98
C LEU A 30 44.59 -18.24 -14.40
N GLY A 31 44.45 -17.93 -15.70
CA GLY A 31 44.46 -16.56 -16.23
C GLY A 31 43.22 -15.75 -15.82
N ALA A 32 42.04 -16.38 -15.73
CA ALA A 32 40.82 -15.77 -15.21
C ALA A 32 40.88 -15.59 -13.68
N ALA A 33 41.36 -16.60 -12.94
CA ALA A 33 41.55 -16.53 -11.50
C ALA A 33 42.58 -15.46 -11.09
N HIS A 34 43.72 -15.35 -11.80
CA HIS A 34 44.70 -14.29 -11.54
C HIS A 34 44.19 -12.89 -11.91
N ARG A 35 43.35 -12.74 -12.94
CA ARG A 35 42.69 -11.46 -13.24
C ARG A 35 41.69 -11.07 -12.14
N HIS A 36 40.95 -12.04 -11.60
CA HIS A 36 40.01 -11.81 -10.50
C HIS A 36 40.72 -11.44 -9.19
N VAL A 37 41.81 -12.13 -8.85
CA VAL A 37 42.64 -11.82 -7.67
C VAL A 37 43.36 -10.47 -7.82
N ARG A 38 43.87 -10.12 -9.01
CA ARG A 38 44.48 -8.81 -9.25
C ARG A 38 43.47 -7.66 -9.14
N ARG A 39 42.22 -7.86 -9.56
CA ARG A 39 41.14 -6.87 -9.38
C ARG A 39 40.78 -6.67 -7.89
N ARG A 40 40.73 -7.73 -7.08
CA ARG A 40 40.49 -7.61 -5.62
C ARG A 40 41.65 -7.03 -4.82
N THR A 41 42.89 -7.14 -5.32
CA THR A 41 44.06 -6.61 -4.60
C THR A 41 44.35 -5.14 -4.95
N ALA A 42 43.95 -4.67 -6.14
CA ALA A 42 44.05 -3.27 -6.54
C ALA A 42 43.03 -2.35 -5.82
N ALA A 43 41.90 -2.89 -5.36
CA ALA A 43 40.89 -2.14 -4.60
C ALA A 43 41.24 -1.93 -3.11
N ARG A 44 42.31 -2.55 -2.58
CA ARG A 44 42.67 -2.46 -1.14
C ARG A 44 43.99 -1.72 -0.83
N VAL A 45 44.65 -1.09 -1.80
CA VAL A 45 45.95 -0.41 -1.57
C VAL A 45 46.02 1.04 -2.09
N ALA A 46 44.94 1.61 -2.64
CA ALA A 46 44.93 2.99 -3.16
C ALA A 46 44.14 4.00 -2.30
N GLY A 47 44.09 3.81 -0.97
CA GLY A 47 43.39 4.71 -0.04
C GLY A 47 44.12 4.99 1.27
N GLY A 48 45.43 4.74 1.33
CA GLY A 48 46.25 5.02 2.52
C GLY A 48 47.33 6.04 2.23
N ALA A 49 47.03 7.34 2.35
CA ALA A 49 48.03 8.39 2.58
C ALA A 49 47.50 9.82 2.88
N LEU A 50 46.19 10.12 2.89
CA LEU A 50 45.70 11.49 3.16
C LEU A 50 44.33 11.53 3.86
N ALA A 51 44.26 11.10 5.14
CA ALA A 51 43.16 11.45 6.06
C ALA A 51 43.50 11.16 7.54
N VAL A 52 44.71 11.49 8.00
CA VAL A 52 45.10 11.35 9.43
C VAL A 52 44.68 12.58 10.27
N ALA A 53 43.76 13.41 9.78
CA ALA A 53 43.30 14.61 10.48
C ALA A 53 41.79 14.69 10.74
N ALA A 54 40.99 13.66 10.40
CA ALA A 54 39.53 13.69 10.57
C ALA A 54 38.93 12.50 11.35
N VAL A 55 39.76 11.61 11.91
CA VAL A 55 39.30 10.43 12.69
C VAL A 55 39.50 10.61 14.21
N ALA A 56 40.05 11.73 14.66
CA ALA A 56 40.19 12.04 16.09
C ALA A 56 38.95 12.70 16.73
N VAL A 57 37.89 13.02 15.96
CA VAL A 57 36.69 13.71 16.48
C VAL A 57 35.43 12.84 16.54
N VAL A 58 35.37 11.70 15.82
CA VAL A 58 34.17 10.82 15.84
C VAL A 58 34.39 9.55 16.68
N GLY A 59 35.63 9.13 16.92
CA GLY A 59 35.95 7.94 17.73
C GLY A 59 36.09 8.18 19.25
N ALA A 60 36.11 9.43 19.70
CA ALA A 60 36.27 9.79 21.12
C ALA A 60 34.94 10.14 21.82
N GLN A 61 33.82 10.27 21.10
CA GLN A 61 32.50 10.57 21.67
C GLN A 61 31.58 9.36 21.86
N LEU A 62 31.98 8.16 21.41
CA LEU A 62 31.18 6.93 21.59
C LEU A 62 31.70 5.99 22.68
N ALA A 63 32.78 6.36 23.40
CA ALA A 63 33.35 5.51 24.46
C ALA A 63 33.73 6.23 25.76
N ALA A 64 33.46 7.54 25.89
CA ALA A 64 33.77 8.32 27.09
C ALA A 64 32.66 9.33 27.40
N ASP A 65 31.48 8.83 27.78
CA ASP A 65 30.58 9.38 28.81
C ASP A 65 29.30 8.54 28.87
N ARG A 66 29.40 7.39 29.54
CA ARG A 66 28.28 6.76 30.24
C ARG A 66 28.60 6.73 31.74
N THR A 67 28.83 7.91 32.31
CA THR A 67 28.21 8.19 33.59
C THR A 67 26.86 8.81 33.25
N THR A 68 25.87 7.95 32.98
CA THR A 68 24.48 8.36 32.90
C THR A 68 24.15 9.00 34.24
N GLU A 69 24.11 10.33 34.28
CA GLU A 69 23.38 11.04 35.32
C GLU A 69 21.95 10.48 35.24
N PRO A 70 21.40 9.89 36.33
CA PRO A 70 20.09 9.29 36.28
C PRO A 70 19.10 10.36 35.82
N ASP A 71 18.44 10.07 34.69
CA ASP A 71 17.35 10.90 34.17
C ASP A 71 16.41 11.19 35.34
N PRO A 72 16.12 12.47 35.69
CA PRO A 72 15.25 12.79 36.80
C PRO A 72 13.95 12.01 36.63
N ALA A 73 13.67 11.11 37.58
CA ALA A 73 12.57 10.15 37.51
C ALA A 73 11.26 10.85 37.13
N GLN A 74 10.95 10.84 35.84
CA GLN A 74 9.60 11.11 35.38
C GLN A 74 8.77 9.93 35.89
N PRO A 75 7.64 10.17 36.58
CA PRO A 75 6.78 9.06 36.97
C PRO A 75 6.38 8.33 35.69
N PRO A 76 6.65 7.02 35.56
CA PRO A 76 6.32 6.28 34.37
C PRO A 76 4.80 6.35 34.18
N THR A 77 4.35 7.11 33.19
CA THR A 77 2.93 7.12 32.79
C THR A 77 2.72 5.91 31.91
N GLN A 78 2.61 4.74 32.52
CA GLN A 78 2.20 3.54 31.79
C GLN A 78 0.75 3.72 31.35
N VAL A 79 0.48 3.50 30.07
CA VAL A 79 -0.87 3.60 29.50
C VAL A 79 -1.37 2.21 29.16
N ALA A 80 -2.57 1.88 29.64
CA ALA A 80 -3.24 0.63 29.30
C ALA A 80 -3.42 0.50 27.78
N ARG A 81 -3.20 -0.69 27.25
CA ARG A 81 -3.24 -1.01 25.82
C ARG A 81 -4.32 -2.05 25.54
N PRO A 82 -5.57 -1.62 25.35
CA PRO A 82 -6.62 -2.54 24.94
C PRO A 82 -6.45 -2.94 23.46
N LEU A 83 -6.73 -4.21 23.14
CA LEU A 83 -6.83 -4.77 21.80
C LEU A 83 -8.32 -4.88 21.42
N GLY A 84 -8.90 -3.77 20.99
CA GLY A 84 -10.32 -3.67 20.61
C GLY A 84 -11.23 -3.08 21.70
N ASP A 85 -12.55 -3.15 21.47
CA ASP A 85 -13.56 -2.47 22.30
C ASP A 85 -14.26 -3.36 23.34
N GLY A 86 -14.17 -4.69 23.19
CA GLY A 86 -14.78 -5.65 24.11
C GLY A 86 -14.13 -5.66 25.49
N ALA A 87 -14.84 -6.16 26.50
CA ALA A 87 -14.28 -6.38 27.85
C ALA A 87 -13.23 -7.50 27.83
N VAL A 88 -13.43 -8.50 26.98
CA VAL A 88 -12.53 -9.62 26.69
C VAL A 88 -12.28 -9.65 25.19
N VAL A 89 -11.09 -10.10 24.80
CA VAL A 89 -10.71 -10.34 23.41
C VAL A 89 -10.09 -11.73 23.30
N GLU A 90 -10.42 -12.47 22.25
CA GLU A 90 -9.75 -13.71 21.90
C GLU A 90 -8.47 -13.38 21.13
N VAL A 91 -7.31 -13.68 21.71
CA VAL A 91 -5.99 -13.32 21.14
C VAL A 91 -5.35 -14.47 20.34
N ALA A 92 -5.83 -15.69 20.58
CA ALA A 92 -5.55 -16.91 19.84
C ALA A 92 -6.75 -17.84 19.99
N ASP A 93 -6.90 -18.84 19.13
CA ASP A 93 -7.99 -19.81 19.19
C ASP A 93 -8.00 -20.50 20.57
N GLY A 94 -9.07 -20.29 21.33
CA GLY A 94 -9.21 -20.83 22.70
C GLY A 94 -8.43 -20.06 23.78
N LEU A 95 -7.84 -18.91 23.47
CA LEU A 95 -7.13 -18.05 24.42
C LEU A 95 -7.80 -16.66 24.52
N LEU A 96 -8.53 -16.46 25.62
CA LEU A 96 -9.21 -15.22 25.95
C LEU A 96 -8.33 -14.33 26.83
N ALA A 97 -8.33 -13.02 26.61
CA ALA A 97 -7.59 -12.06 27.42
C ALA A 97 -8.46 -10.89 27.90
N ALA A 98 -8.21 -10.44 29.13
CA ALA A 98 -8.93 -9.33 29.74
C ALA A 98 -8.48 -8.01 29.09
N ASN A 99 -9.40 -7.36 28.39
CA ASN A 99 -9.11 -6.19 27.56
C ASN A 99 -9.50 -4.88 28.24
N ARG A 100 -10.76 -4.78 28.66
CA ARG A 100 -11.34 -3.63 29.36
C ARG A 100 -12.15 -4.12 30.56
N PRO A 101 -11.49 -4.40 31.69
CA PRO A 101 -12.16 -4.92 32.88
C PRO A 101 -13.32 -4.04 33.34
N GLY A 102 -14.26 -4.65 34.06
CA GLY A 102 -15.43 -3.97 34.59
C GLY A 102 -15.10 -2.85 35.57
N ALA A 103 -16.11 -2.09 35.95
CA ALA A 103 -15.94 -1.05 36.95
C ALA A 103 -15.60 -1.66 38.32
N LYS A 104 -14.71 -0.98 39.03
CA LYS A 104 -14.42 -1.26 40.44
C LYS A 104 -15.70 -1.25 41.27
N HIS A 105 -15.88 -2.27 42.08
CA HIS A 105 -17.01 -2.39 43.00
C HIS A 105 -16.53 -2.87 44.39
N ALA A 106 -17.41 -2.76 45.39
CA ALA A 106 -17.13 -3.30 46.72
C ALA A 106 -17.04 -4.84 46.64
N PRO A 107 -16.21 -5.50 47.47
CA PRO A 107 -16.09 -6.94 47.44
C PRO A 107 -17.45 -7.59 47.67
N ASP A 108 -17.79 -8.60 46.87
CA ASP A 108 -19.01 -9.36 47.10
C ASP A 108 -18.86 -10.16 48.41
N PRO A 109 -19.71 -9.94 49.43
CA PRO A 109 -19.62 -10.65 50.71
C PRO A 109 -19.86 -12.16 50.59
N ARG A 110 -20.30 -12.64 49.42
CA ARG A 110 -20.44 -14.06 49.08
C ARG A 110 -19.12 -14.70 48.65
N ILE A 111 -18.14 -13.88 48.27
CA ILE A 111 -16.83 -14.32 47.83
C ILE A 111 -15.86 -14.21 48.99
N ASP A 112 -15.25 -15.33 49.40
CA ASP A 112 -14.15 -15.31 50.34
C ASP A 112 -12.87 -14.93 49.57
N PRO A 113 -12.39 -13.67 49.70
CA PRO A 113 -11.30 -13.20 48.88
C PRO A 113 -9.98 -13.84 49.31
N LEU A 114 -9.10 -14.13 48.35
CA LEU A 114 -7.73 -14.60 48.63
C LEU A 114 -6.89 -13.56 49.41
N VAL A 115 -7.33 -12.30 49.40
CA VAL A 115 -6.78 -11.23 50.25
C VAL A 115 -7.74 -10.91 51.38
N ASP A 116 -7.35 -11.27 52.60
CA ASP A 116 -8.08 -10.92 53.82
C ASP A 116 -8.31 -9.39 53.88
N GLY A 117 -9.58 -9.00 54.03
CA GLY A 117 -9.96 -7.59 54.12
C GLY A 117 -9.86 -6.84 52.78
N ALA A 118 -10.06 -7.52 51.65
CA ALA A 118 -10.24 -6.88 50.34
C ALA A 118 -11.15 -5.65 50.47
N THR A 119 -10.75 -4.54 49.85
CA THR A 119 -11.46 -3.26 49.92
C THR A 119 -12.27 -2.99 48.66
N TRP A 120 -11.94 -3.67 47.56
CA TRP A 120 -12.66 -3.61 46.29
C TRP A 120 -12.28 -4.80 45.39
N GLN A 121 -13.12 -5.04 44.38
CA GLN A 121 -12.97 -6.07 43.36
C GLN A 121 -13.18 -5.48 41.96
N VAL A 122 -12.61 -6.14 40.95
CA VAL A 122 -12.82 -5.90 39.53
C VAL A 122 -13.05 -7.24 38.85
N ASP A 123 -14.14 -7.32 38.09
CA ASP A 123 -14.42 -8.44 37.18
C ASP A 123 -13.58 -8.25 35.90
N LEU A 124 -12.77 -9.25 35.55
CA LEU A 124 -11.93 -9.22 34.35
C LEU A 124 -12.69 -9.69 33.09
N GLY A 125 -13.92 -10.17 33.23
CA GLY A 125 -14.77 -10.72 32.17
C GLY A 125 -14.38 -12.14 31.72
N LEU A 126 -13.28 -12.69 32.25
CA LEU A 126 -12.78 -14.03 31.93
C LEU A 126 -13.53 -15.06 32.77
N THR A 127 -14.39 -15.84 32.11
CA THR A 127 -15.30 -16.80 32.77
C THR A 127 -15.14 -18.21 32.19
N THR A 128 -15.21 -19.22 33.05
CA THR A 128 -15.16 -20.65 32.71
C THR A 128 -16.25 -21.39 33.47
N ASP A 129 -17.18 -22.05 32.80
CA ASP A 129 -18.31 -22.77 33.44
C ASP A 129 -19.01 -21.94 34.55
N ASP A 130 -18.66 -22.19 35.82
CA ASP A 130 -19.16 -21.55 37.03
C ASP A 130 -18.12 -20.72 37.80
N HIS A 131 -17.00 -20.36 37.16
CA HIS A 131 -15.93 -19.54 37.70
C HIS A 131 -15.77 -18.22 36.95
N GLU A 132 -15.43 -17.17 37.68
CA GLU A 132 -15.11 -15.84 37.18
C GLU A 132 -13.74 -15.43 37.73
N LEU A 133 -12.85 -14.96 36.86
CA LEU A 133 -11.57 -14.41 37.30
C LEU A 133 -11.77 -12.99 37.84
N VAL A 134 -11.54 -12.86 39.14
CA VAL A 134 -11.72 -11.60 39.88
C VAL A 134 -10.35 -11.09 40.33
N LEU A 135 -10.14 -9.78 40.18
CA LEU A 135 -9.03 -9.07 40.79
C LEU A 135 -9.49 -8.44 42.11
N GLY A 136 -8.94 -8.91 43.23
CA GLY A 136 -9.18 -8.37 44.57
C GLY A 136 -7.96 -7.64 45.14
N VAL A 137 -8.18 -6.51 45.82
CA VAL A 137 -7.11 -5.76 46.48
C VAL A 137 -7.49 -5.40 47.92
N GLY A 138 -6.61 -5.75 48.85
CA GLY A 138 -6.76 -5.50 50.29
C GLY A 138 -5.50 -4.91 50.93
N PRO A 139 -5.57 -4.49 52.20
CA PRO A 139 -4.42 -3.96 52.93
C PRO A 139 -3.53 -5.09 53.47
N VAL A 140 -2.22 -4.87 53.45
CA VAL A 140 -1.24 -5.66 54.21
C VAL A 140 -1.15 -5.11 55.64
N VAL A 141 -0.75 -5.95 56.61
CA VAL A 141 -0.52 -5.60 58.03
C VAL A 141 0.43 -4.40 58.22
N ASP A 142 1.28 -4.10 57.22
CA ASP A 142 2.27 -3.00 57.26
C ASP A 142 1.89 -1.76 56.41
N GLY A 143 0.63 -1.64 55.96
CA GLY A 143 0.13 -0.47 55.22
C GLY A 143 0.43 -0.44 53.71
N MET A 144 1.11 -1.44 53.17
CA MET A 144 1.14 -1.72 51.73
C MET A 144 -0.20 -2.33 51.28
N GLN A 145 -0.51 -2.30 49.99
CA GLN A 145 -1.66 -3.05 49.46
C GLN A 145 -1.19 -4.44 48.99
N GLN A 146 -2.06 -5.44 49.12
CA GLN A 146 -1.91 -6.77 48.58
C GLN A 146 -2.93 -6.96 47.45
N GLY A 147 -2.45 -7.38 46.28
CA GLY A 147 -3.29 -7.77 45.16
C GLY A 147 -3.32 -9.28 45.05
N ALA A 148 -4.50 -9.83 44.77
CA ALA A 148 -4.62 -11.19 44.27
C ALA A 148 -5.60 -11.17 43.10
N ALA A 149 -5.24 -11.85 42.02
CA ALA A 149 -6.25 -12.34 41.09
C ALA A 149 -6.59 -13.75 41.54
N TYR A 150 -7.84 -14.15 41.42
CA TYR A 150 -8.28 -15.50 41.76
C TYR A 150 -9.57 -15.83 41.06
N TYR A 151 -9.78 -17.11 40.78
CA TYR A 151 -11.06 -17.57 40.27
C TYR A 151 -12.02 -17.72 41.44
N SER A 152 -13.15 -17.04 41.34
CA SER A 152 -14.25 -17.19 42.29
C SER A 152 -15.32 -18.10 41.68
N ARG A 153 -15.74 -19.11 42.45
CA ARG A 153 -16.80 -20.04 42.04
C ARG A 153 -18.08 -19.80 42.80
N VAL A 154 -19.13 -19.25 42.19
CA VAL A 154 -20.40 -19.06 42.91
C VAL A 154 -21.11 -20.41 43.08
N THR A 155 -20.92 -21.05 44.23
CA THR A 155 -21.60 -22.32 44.53
C THR A 155 -23.11 -22.13 44.73
N ALA A 156 -23.87 -23.21 44.60
CA ALA A 156 -25.32 -23.21 44.84
C ALA A 156 -25.73 -22.76 46.26
N SER A 157 -24.81 -22.82 47.25
CA SER A 157 -25.04 -22.30 48.61
C SER A 157 -24.80 -20.79 48.73
N GLY A 158 -24.36 -20.12 47.66
CA GLY A 158 -24.07 -18.69 47.65
C GLY A 158 -22.76 -18.30 48.32
N THR A 159 -21.88 -19.27 48.61
CA THR A 159 -20.51 -19.05 49.09
C THR A 159 -19.54 -19.42 47.97
N SER A 160 -18.63 -18.52 47.59
CA SER A 160 -17.54 -18.85 46.68
C SER A 160 -16.22 -18.87 47.40
N ASP A 161 -15.46 -19.92 47.18
CA ASP A 161 -14.06 -19.95 47.56
C ASP A 161 -13.25 -19.40 46.39
N GLY A 162 -12.29 -18.51 46.69
CA GLY A 162 -11.27 -18.11 45.73
C GLY A 162 -10.20 -19.20 45.63
N TYR A 163 -9.95 -19.71 44.43
CA TYR A 163 -8.85 -20.64 44.17
C TYR A 163 -7.98 -20.14 43.01
N GLY A 164 -6.69 -20.44 43.08
CA GLY A 164 -5.72 -20.04 42.07
C GLY A 164 -5.41 -18.55 42.07
N GLY A 165 -4.46 -18.17 41.23
CA GLY A 165 -3.97 -16.79 41.09
C GLY A 165 -3.14 -16.33 42.30
N GLY A 166 -1.87 -16.04 42.03
CA GLY A 166 -0.92 -15.71 43.08
C GLY A 166 -1.24 -14.38 43.75
N VAL A 167 -0.56 -14.16 44.87
CA VAL A 167 -0.69 -12.93 45.65
C VAL A 167 0.59 -12.10 45.50
N TRP A 168 0.47 -10.80 45.25
CA TRP A 168 1.61 -9.88 45.17
C TRP A 168 1.39 -8.63 46.03
N THR A 169 2.47 -7.91 46.31
CA THR A 169 2.43 -6.69 47.12
C THR A 169 2.64 -5.46 46.24
N TRP A 170 1.64 -4.58 46.19
CA TRP A 170 1.70 -3.32 45.45
C TRP A 170 2.74 -2.37 46.06
N GLY A 171 3.44 -1.62 45.20
CA GLY A 171 4.36 -0.57 45.63
C GLY A 171 5.69 -1.04 46.23
N THR A 172 6.00 -2.34 46.19
CA THR A 172 7.37 -2.80 46.47
C THR A 172 8.28 -2.48 45.26
N PRO A 173 9.47 -1.87 45.44
CA PRO A 173 10.37 -1.48 44.33
C PRO A 173 10.96 -2.62 43.47
N SER A 174 10.36 -3.81 43.44
CA SER A 174 10.99 -5.04 42.93
C SER A 174 10.11 -5.81 41.95
N VAL A 175 9.42 -5.11 41.05
CA VAL A 175 8.93 -5.75 39.81
C VAL A 175 9.75 -5.29 38.61
N GLU A 176 11.05 -5.07 38.79
CA GLU A 176 11.95 -4.69 37.68
C GLU A 176 11.83 -5.65 36.49
N ASP A 177 11.55 -6.93 36.78
CA ASP A 177 11.45 -8.01 35.80
C ASP A 177 10.01 -8.46 35.48
N GLY A 178 8.99 -7.86 36.12
CA GLY A 178 7.60 -8.30 36.00
C GLY A 178 7.27 -9.48 36.94
N VAL A 179 5.99 -9.75 37.18
CA VAL A 179 5.53 -10.99 37.85
C VAL A 179 4.67 -11.78 36.89
N ARG A 180 4.92 -13.08 36.82
CA ARG A 180 4.10 -14.04 36.11
C ARG A 180 3.46 -14.99 37.12
N LEU A 181 2.14 -15.12 37.07
CA LEU A 181 1.37 -15.96 37.98
C LEU A 181 0.52 -16.92 37.14
N VAL A 182 0.93 -18.18 37.14
CA VAL A 182 0.26 -19.25 36.39
C VAL A 182 -0.53 -20.12 37.36
N ALA A 183 -1.78 -20.44 37.03
CA ALA A 183 -2.54 -21.44 37.77
C ALA A 183 -3.34 -22.33 36.80
N PRO A 184 -3.14 -23.67 36.84
CA PRO A 184 -4.06 -24.60 36.21
C PRO A 184 -5.39 -24.61 36.98
N LEU A 185 -6.50 -24.74 36.26
CA LEU A 185 -7.84 -24.87 36.84
C LEU A 185 -8.24 -26.35 36.88
N ASP A 186 -9.10 -26.72 37.84
CA ASP A 186 -9.56 -28.11 38.01
C ASP A 186 -10.34 -28.64 36.78
N SER A 187 -10.90 -27.73 35.99
CA SER A 187 -11.57 -27.95 34.71
C SER A 187 -10.62 -28.30 33.56
N GLY A 188 -9.31 -28.19 33.76
CA GLY A 188 -8.28 -28.40 32.73
C GLY A 188 -7.91 -27.13 31.95
N GLU A 189 -8.61 -26.03 32.20
CA GLU A 189 -8.26 -24.71 31.66
C GLU A 189 -7.01 -24.14 32.34
N TRP A 190 -6.43 -23.13 31.71
CA TRP A 190 -5.19 -22.50 32.15
C TRP A 190 -5.39 -21.00 32.33
N SER A 191 -4.80 -20.45 33.38
CA SER A 191 -4.86 -19.03 33.65
C SER A 191 -3.48 -18.40 33.82
N GLU A 192 -3.38 -17.17 33.35
CA GLU A 192 -2.17 -16.35 33.39
C GLU A 192 -2.53 -14.96 33.87
N LEU A 193 -1.82 -14.51 34.89
CA LEU A 193 -1.83 -13.11 35.30
C LEU A 193 -0.41 -12.59 35.28
N VAL A 194 -0.24 -11.45 34.63
CA VAL A 194 1.05 -10.79 34.46
C VAL A 194 0.99 -9.41 35.08
N VAL A 195 1.92 -9.14 36.00
CA VAL A 195 2.19 -7.79 36.52
C VAL A 195 3.32 -7.19 35.71
N VAL A 196 3.05 -6.09 35.02
CA VAL A 196 3.98 -5.47 34.07
C VAL A 196 5.06 -4.66 34.83
N PRO A 197 6.34 -4.67 34.41
CA PRO A 197 7.36 -3.89 35.08
C PRO A 197 7.04 -2.39 35.06
N THR A 198 7.01 -1.72 36.21
CA THR A 198 6.71 -0.27 36.30
C THR A 198 7.75 0.60 35.61
N THR A 199 8.97 0.09 35.44
CA THR A 199 10.07 0.82 34.78
C THR A 199 9.96 0.85 33.26
N MET A 200 8.97 0.17 32.69
CA MET A 200 8.77 0.12 31.24
C MET A 200 7.85 1.22 30.74
N ARG A 201 8.23 1.80 29.60
CA ARG A 201 7.44 2.78 28.87
C ARG A 201 6.57 2.08 27.83
N ASP A 202 5.26 2.35 27.85
CA ASP A 202 4.23 1.79 26.95
C ASP A 202 4.39 0.29 26.65
N PRO A 203 4.52 -0.56 27.67
CA PRO A 203 4.89 -1.96 27.52
C PRO A 203 3.86 -2.76 26.71
N HIS A 204 4.37 -3.58 25.80
CA HIS A 204 3.66 -4.72 25.22
C HIS A 204 3.94 -5.96 26.06
N VAL A 205 2.95 -6.84 26.19
CA VAL A 205 3.06 -8.10 26.93
C VAL A 205 2.90 -9.24 25.93
N LEU A 206 3.98 -9.95 25.64
CA LEU A 206 3.97 -11.11 24.74
C LEU A 206 3.95 -12.39 25.57
N LEU A 207 2.87 -13.15 25.47
CA LEU A 207 2.81 -14.53 25.95
C LEU A 207 3.35 -15.42 24.84
N TRP A 208 4.36 -16.25 25.14
CA TRP A 208 4.97 -17.15 24.16
C TRP A 208 4.92 -18.61 24.60
N SER A 209 4.88 -19.52 23.62
CA SER A 209 4.93 -20.98 23.81
C SER A 209 5.74 -21.62 22.68
N THR A 210 6.67 -22.50 23.03
CA THR A 210 7.42 -23.32 22.04
C THR A 210 6.53 -24.29 21.26
N ALA A 211 5.36 -24.63 21.78
CA ALA A 211 4.34 -25.40 21.07
C ALA A 211 3.45 -24.53 20.16
N GLY A 212 3.55 -23.19 20.29
CA GLY A 212 2.75 -22.23 19.55
C GLY A 212 1.31 -22.07 20.05
N PHE A 213 0.62 -21.11 19.46
CA PHE A 213 -0.80 -20.82 19.63
C PHE A 213 -1.44 -20.85 18.25
N GLU A 214 -2.54 -21.57 18.10
CA GLU A 214 -3.34 -21.49 16.87
C GLU A 214 -4.08 -20.15 16.82
N ALA A 215 -4.13 -19.52 15.66
CA ALA A 215 -4.89 -18.31 15.44
C ALA A 215 -5.52 -18.35 14.05
N SER A 216 -6.47 -17.45 13.78
CA SER A 216 -7.07 -17.24 12.45
C SER A 216 -6.05 -17.04 11.31
N GLY A 217 -4.79 -16.75 11.65
CA GLY A 217 -3.64 -16.67 10.74
C GLY A 217 -2.56 -17.71 11.05
N GLY A 218 -2.93 -18.96 11.36
CA GLY A 218 -1.99 -20.05 11.57
C GLY A 218 -1.30 -20.02 12.94
N SER A 219 -0.40 -20.99 13.15
CA SER A 219 0.30 -21.15 14.42
C SER A 219 1.32 -20.03 14.65
N ARG A 220 1.26 -19.38 15.81
CA ARG A 220 2.16 -18.29 16.22
C ARG A 220 2.89 -18.67 17.50
N VAL A 221 4.19 -18.38 17.57
CA VAL A 221 4.99 -18.65 18.79
C VAL A 221 4.67 -17.71 19.94
N ALA A 222 4.18 -16.51 19.64
CA ALA A 222 3.86 -15.48 20.62
C ALA A 222 2.58 -14.73 20.25
N VAL A 223 1.82 -14.34 21.26
CA VAL A 223 0.61 -13.52 21.15
C VAL A 223 0.69 -12.34 22.10
N GLU A 224 0.22 -11.18 21.65
CA GLU A 224 0.15 -9.99 22.50
C GLU A 224 -1.07 -10.06 23.40
N LEU A 225 -0.87 -9.87 24.70
CA LEU A 225 -1.94 -9.71 25.67
C LEU A 225 -2.28 -8.23 25.82
N PRO A 226 -3.57 -7.84 25.79
CA PRO A 226 -3.98 -6.50 26.17
C PRO A 226 -3.56 -6.20 27.61
N THR A 227 -3.23 -4.93 27.86
CA THR A 227 -2.95 -4.46 29.22
C THR A 227 -4.07 -3.56 29.71
N PHE A 228 -4.39 -3.69 30.99
CA PHE A 228 -5.31 -2.82 31.68
C PHE A 228 -4.65 -2.22 32.92
N ALA A 229 -5.07 -1.01 33.28
CA ALA A 229 -4.57 -0.36 34.47
C ALA A 229 -5.30 -0.91 35.70
N ALA A 230 -4.55 -1.39 36.68
CA ALA A 230 -5.03 -1.48 38.03
C ALA A 230 -5.36 -0.08 38.58
N PRO A 231 -6.16 0.04 39.65
CA PRO A 231 -6.59 1.35 40.16
C PRO A 231 -5.49 2.29 40.64
N ASP A 232 -4.28 1.81 40.92
CA ASP A 232 -3.10 2.62 41.24
C ASP A 232 -2.26 3.00 40.01
N GLY A 233 -2.69 2.58 38.82
CA GLY A 233 -2.04 2.83 37.54
C GLY A 233 -1.06 1.75 37.08
N GLN A 234 -0.77 0.75 37.91
CA GLN A 234 0.08 -0.38 37.53
C GLN A 234 -0.60 -1.22 36.45
N LEU A 235 0.11 -1.48 35.35
CA LEU A 235 -0.44 -2.30 34.27
C LEU A 235 -0.42 -3.78 34.63
N LEU A 236 -1.49 -4.45 34.24
CA LEU A 236 -1.69 -5.89 34.33
C LEU A 236 -2.10 -6.43 32.96
N ALA A 237 -1.80 -7.70 32.70
CA ALA A 237 -2.42 -8.48 31.65
C ALA A 237 -2.96 -9.78 32.26
N ALA A 238 -4.10 -10.25 31.77
CA ALA A 238 -4.70 -11.51 32.22
C ALA A 238 -5.21 -12.30 31.03
N ALA A 239 -4.99 -13.61 31.04
CA ALA A 239 -5.46 -14.52 30.01
C ALA A 239 -6.00 -15.83 30.61
N LEU A 240 -6.91 -16.44 29.86
CA LEU A 240 -7.59 -17.68 30.16
C LEU A 240 -7.57 -18.53 28.89
N GLY A 241 -6.85 -19.65 28.93
CA GLY A 241 -6.77 -20.63 27.87
C GLY A 241 -7.67 -21.82 28.13
N ASP A 242 -8.32 -22.32 27.09
CA ASP A 242 -9.06 -23.58 27.12
C ASP A 242 -8.11 -24.78 27.37
N PRO A 243 -8.64 -26.01 27.54
CA PRO A 243 -7.80 -27.18 27.77
C PRO A 243 -6.78 -27.47 26.66
N ALA A 244 -7.04 -27.11 25.40
CA ALA A 244 -6.09 -27.32 24.32
C ALA A 244 -4.90 -26.34 24.41
N VAL A 245 -5.18 -25.08 24.75
CA VAL A 245 -4.13 -24.09 25.04
C VAL A 245 -3.34 -24.48 26.30
N ALA A 246 -4.03 -24.97 27.34
CA ALA A 246 -3.40 -25.49 28.55
C ALA A 246 -2.44 -26.66 28.24
N ASP A 247 -2.86 -27.62 27.42
CA ASP A 247 -2.04 -28.74 26.97
C ASP A 247 -0.83 -28.26 26.14
N SER A 248 -1.00 -27.26 25.26
CA SER A 248 0.12 -26.64 24.52
C SER A 248 1.15 -26.03 25.47
N ILE A 249 0.67 -25.25 26.45
CA ILE A 249 1.52 -24.57 27.44
C ILE A 249 2.22 -25.55 28.38
N GLN A 250 1.57 -26.67 28.73
CA GLN A 250 2.13 -27.71 29.60
C GLN A 250 3.07 -28.67 28.87
N SER A 251 2.84 -28.91 27.57
CA SER A 251 3.67 -29.81 26.75
C SER A 251 4.93 -29.14 26.22
N GLY A 252 4.94 -27.81 26.12
CA GLY A 252 6.10 -26.99 25.76
C GLY A 252 6.65 -26.15 26.91
N GLU A 253 7.71 -25.39 26.61
CA GLU A 253 8.12 -24.24 27.42
C GLU A 253 7.28 -23.02 27.04
N SER A 254 6.84 -22.25 28.03
CA SER A 254 6.10 -21.01 27.86
C SER A 254 6.66 -19.91 28.76
N GLY A 255 6.45 -18.66 28.37
CA GLY A 255 6.91 -17.52 29.13
C GLY A 255 6.21 -16.23 28.75
N VAL A 256 6.60 -15.16 29.43
CA VAL A 256 6.13 -13.81 29.13
C VAL A 256 7.34 -12.93 28.88
N VAL A 257 7.28 -12.15 27.80
CA VAL A 257 8.26 -11.11 27.48
C VAL A 257 7.54 -9.78 27.45
N PHE A 258 8.12 -8.80 28.12
CA PHE A 258 7.70 -7.42 28.07
C PHE A 258 8.59 -6.64 27.11
N VAL A 259 7.97 -5.91 26.19
CA VAL A 259 8.69 -5.10 25.19
C VAL A 259 8.27 -3.63 25.34
N GLY A 260 9.21 -2.78 25.70
CA GLY A 260 8.97 -1.34 25.88
C GLY A 260 9.02 -0.59 24.56
N SER A 261 8.33 0.55 24.48
CA SER A 261 8.40 1.43 23.31
C SER A 261 9.78 2.06 23.09
N ASP A 262 10.67 1.96 24.08
CA ASP A 262 12.09 2.33 24.02
C ASP A 262 12.99 1.18 23.53
N GLY A 263 12.41 0.05 23.15
CA GLY A 263 13.14 -1.16 22.72
C GLY A 263 13.70 -1.98 23.88
N ARG A 264 13.46 -1.59 25.14
CA ARG A 264 13.88 -2.41 26.29
C ARG A 264 13.04 -3.67 26.33
N VAL A 265 13.70 -4.83 26.38
CA VAL A 265 13.04 -6.13 26.52
C VAL A 265 13.35 -6.72 27.89
N VAL A 266 12.31 -7.16 28.59
CA VAL A 266 12.40 -7.76 29.93
C VAL A 266 11.65 -9.08 29.89
N GLN A 267 12.27 -10.16 30.35
CA GLN A 267 11.61 -11.46 30.41
C GLN A 267 11.07 -11.70 31.81
N ALA A 268 9.79 -12.06 31.92
CA ALA A 268 9.22 -12.44 33.21
C ALA A 268 9.91 -13.71 33.72
N PRO A 269 10.18 -13.83 35.03
CA PRO A 269 10.71 -15.05 35.60
C PRO A 269 9.79 -16.25 35.30
N CYS A 270 10.36 -17.37 34.88
CA CYS A 270 9.62 -18.62 34.71
C CYS A 270 9.29 -19.16 36.09
N ALA A 271 8.00 -19.25 36.42
CA ALA A 271 7.56 -19.97 37.60
C ALA A 271 7.95 -21.45 37.45
N ASP A 272 8.54 -22.03 38.51
CA ASP A 272 8.67 -23.48 38.70
C ASP A 272 9.74 -24.28 37.94
N LEU A 273 10.72 -23.67 37.28
CA LEU A 273 11.86 -24.43 36.75
C LEU A 273 12.92 -24.71 37.85
N PRO A 274 13.27 -25.99 38.13
CA PRO A 274 14.27 -26.36 39.13
C PRO A 274 15.71 -25.96 38.73
N THR A 275 15.90 -25.42 37.53
CA THR A 275 17.14 -24.79 37.03
C THR A 275 16.82 -23.41 36.44
N PRO A 276 17.55 -22.34 36.81
CA PRO A 276 17.05 -20.96 36.79
C PRO A 276 17.23 -20.21 35.46
N GLN A 277 17.24 -20.89 34.32
CA GLN A 277 17.38 -20.20 33.03
C GLN A 277 16.15 -20.45 32.20
N CYS A 278 15.25 -19.47 32.20
CA CYS A 278 14.28 -19.33 31.13
C CYS A 278 15.03 -19.34 29.78
N PRO A 279 14.47 -19.98 28.75
CA PRO A 279 14.94 -19.79 27.38
C PRO A 279 15.05 -18.31 27.09
N THR A 280 16.18 -17.87 26.54
CA THR A 280 16.30 -16.49 26.07
C THR A 280 15.43 -16.29 24.82
N ILE A 281 15.25 -15.04 24.42
CA ILE A 281 14.50 -14.69 23.21
C ILE A 281 15.05 -15.40 21.96
N ASP A 282 16.37 -15.61 21.92
CA ASP A 282 17.05 -16.28 20.81
C ASP A 282 16.92 -17.82 20.87
N ASP A 283 16.59 -18.38 22.04
CA ASP A 283 16.41 -19.83 22.23
C ASP A 283 15.03 -20.31 21.76
N VAL A 284 14.05 -19.41 21.62
CA VAL A 284 12.67 -19.71 21.20
C VAL A 284 12.49 -19.34 19.72
N PRO A 285 12.38 -20.31 18.80
CA PRO A 285 12.25 -20.04 17.37
C PRO A 285 11.07 -19.10 17.06
N GLY A 286 11.35 -17.96 16.43
CA GLY A 286 10.35 -16.95 16.06
C GLY A 286 10.06 -15.90 17.13
N LEU A 287 10.45 -16.09 18.40
CA LEU A 287 10.21 -15.11 19.46
C LEU A 287 11.01 -13.82 19.23
N ALA A 288 12.25 -13.93 18.75
CA ALA A 288 13.05 -12.78 18.34
C ALA A 288 12.36 -11.95 17.25
N ALA A 289 11.70 -12.59 16.29
CA ALA A 289 10.93 -11.91 15.25
C ALA A 289 9.67 -11.23 15.82
N ALA A 290 8.96 -11.89 16.74
CA ALA A 290 7.81 -11.29 17.42
C ALA A 290 8.20 -10.07 18.27
N VAL A 291 9.32 -10.13 18.99
CA VAL A 291 9.87 -9.00 19.74
C VAL A 291 10.29 -7.88 18.78
N ALA A 292 10.99 -8.23 17.69
CA ALA A 292 11.38 -7.27 16.66
C ALA A 292 10.16 -6.54 16.10
N ALA A 293 9.08 -7.26 15.76
CA ALA A 293 7.83 -6.71 15.26
C ALA A 293 7.25 -5.65 16.19
N VAL A 294 7.20 -5.93 17.49
CA VAL A 294 6.74 -4.98 18.49
C VAL A 294 7.66 -3.76 18.57
N THR A 295 8.98 -3.96 18.60
CA THR A 295 9.94 -2.84 18.67
C THR A 295 9.98 -2.00 17.39
N SER A 296 9.65 -2.58 16.24
CA SER A 296 9.52 -1.88 14.96
C SER A 296 8.15 -1.23 14.77
N ALA A 297 7.17 -1.55 15.62
CA ALA A 297 5.83 -1.05 15.50
C ALA A 297 5.82 0.49 15.63
N PRO A 298 5.03 1.20 14.82
CA PRO A 298 4.91 2.64 14.92
C PRO A 298 4.42 3.08 16.31
N THR A 299 5.07 4.09 16.89
CA THR A 299 4.74 4.62 18.22
C THR A 299 4.05 5.98 18.19
N ALA A 300 4.12 6.70 17.07
CA ALA A 300 3.54 8.03 16.92
C ALA A 300 2.00 8.00 16.98
N GLU A 301 1.36 8.95 17.63
CA GLU A 301 -0.11 8.99 17.70
C GLU A 301 -0.76 9.29 16.34
N THR A 302 -0.03 9.95 15.45
CA THR A 302 -0.49 10.33 14.11
C THR A 302 0.55 9.91 13.09
N ALA A 303 0.07 9.54 11.90
CA ALA A 303 0.93 9.28 10.77
C ALA A 303 1.53 10.58 10.25
N ALA A 304 2.70 10.47 9.63
CA ALA A 304 3.33 11.59 8.93
C ALA A 304 3.26 11.33 7.43
N THR A 305 2.91 12.37 6.69
CA THR A 305 2.90 12.37 5.23
C THR A 305 3.72 13.54 4.69
N THR A 306 4.15 13.42 3.45
CA THR A 306 4.80 14.50 2.71
C THR A 306 4.11 14.68 1.36
N LYS A 307 4.03 15.93 0.90
CA LYS A 307 3.57 16.26 -0.45
C LYS A 307 4.79 16.23 -1.38
N LEU A 308 4.83 15.27 -2.29
CA LEU A 308 5.92 15.13 -3.26
C LEU A 308 5.75 16.10 -4.42
N ALA A 309 4.50 16.27 -4.87
CA ALA A 309 4.08 17.18 -5.93
C ALA A 309 2.59 17.52 -5.76
N GLU A 310 2.03 18.38 -6.61
CA GLU A 310 0.59 18.65 -6.63
C GLU A 310 -0.20 17.36 -6.85
N GLY A 311 -1.10 17.04 -5.92
CA GLY A 311 -1.88 15.80 -5.96
C GLY A 311 -1.11 14.50 -5.74
N VAL A 312 0.15 14.54 -5.27
CA VAL A 312 0.95 13.35 -4.92
C VAL A 312 1.40 13.43 -3.48
N HIS A 313 0.89 12.52 -2.65
CA HIS A 313 1.20 12.44 -1.23
C HIS A 313 1.78 11.08 -0.89
N ALA A 314 2.79 11.03 -0.03
CA ALA A 314 3.42 9.79 0.41
C ALA A 314 3.54 9.72 1.93
N THR A 315 3.41 8.52 2.48
CA THR A 315 3.60 8.26 3.90
C THR A 315 5.09 8.23 4.24
N THR A 316 5.50 8.97 5.27
CA THR A 316 6.87 8.94 5.83
C THR A 316 6.95 8.13 7.13
N SER A 317 5.85 8.06 7.88
CA SER A 317 5.70 7.15 9.03
C SER A 317 4.24 6.86 9.31
N LEU A 318 3.95 5.66 9.80
CA LEU A 318 2.61 5.26 10.21
C LEU A 318 2.25 5.79 11.61
N ALA A 319 0.95 5.87 11.90
CA ALA A 319 0.45 6.03 13.26
C ALA A 319 0.56 4.70 14.04
N ARG A 320 0.53 4.78 15.37
CA ARG A 320 0.42 3.63 16.26
C ARG A 320 -0.82 2.82 15.93
N SER A 321 -0.74 1.51 16.12
CA SER A 321 -1.87 0.64 15.82
C SER A 321 -3.07 0.98 16.69
N SER A 322 -4.28 0.96 16.12
CA SER A 322 -5.55 1.07 16.84
C SER A 322 -6.21 -0.29 17.09
N GLY A 323 -5.51 -1.40 16.85
CA GLY A 323 -6.06 -2.76 16.86
C GLY A 323 -6.54 -3.24 15.48
N ASP A 324 -7.11 -2.34 14.68
CA ASP A 324 -7.58 -2.64 13.31
C ASP A 324 -6.51 -2.44 12.23
N GLY A 325 -5.30 -2.03 12.62
CA GLY A 325 -4.21 -1.66 11.72
C GLY A 325 -3.55 -0.34 12.13
N TRP A 326 -2.79 0.23 11.20
CA TRP A 326 -2.04 1.48 11.30
C TRP A 326 -2.58 2.48 10.28
N ASP A 327 -2.94 3.68 10.73
CA ASP A 327 -3.27 4.79 9.84
C ASP A 327 -2.00 5.20 9.07
N ALA A 328 -2.10 5.28 7.73
CA ALA A 328 -1.00 5.71 6.86
C ALA A 328 -0.94 7.23 6.68
N GLY A 329 -1.93 7.97 7.18
CA GLY A 329 -2.08 9.42 7.02
C GLY A 329 -2.54 9.85 5.64
N LEU A 330 -2.68 8.91 4.70
CA LEU A 330 -3.12 9.17 3.34
C LEU A 330 -4.64 9.22 3.26
N ARG A 331 -5.12 10.11 2.39
CA ARG A 331 -6.54 10.33 2.13
C ARG A 331 -6.79 10.08 0.66
N ILE A 332 -7.83 9.30 0.38
CA ILE A 332 -8.27 9.01 -0.97
C ILE A 332 -9.61 9.73 -1.18
N THR A 333 -9.60 10.76 -2.02
CA THR A 333 -10.82 11.46 -2.43
C THR A 333 -11.52 10.65 -3.50
N GLY A 334 -12.81 10.42 -3.29
CA GLY A 334 -13.61 9.60 -4.17
C GLY A 334 -14.78 10.32 -4.78
N SER A 335 -15.06 10.04 -6.06
CA SER A 335 -16.33 10.44 -6.67
C SER A 335 -17.53 9.63 -6.16
N TRP A 336 -17.31 8.53 -5.43
CA TRP A 336 -18.35 7.74 -4.77
C TRP A 336 -18.84 8.36 -3.45
N ALA A 337 -18.07 9.27 -2.87
CA ALA A 337 -18.46 9.94 -1.65
C ALA A 337 -19.36 11.13 -2.03
N ASP A 338 -20.66 10.97 -1.81
CA ASP A 338 -21.56 12.11 -1.73
C ASP A 338 -20.94 13.10 -0.73
N GLU A 339 -20.66 14.34 -1.15
CA GLU A 339 -20.15 15.43 -0.30
C GLU A 339 -18.65 15.42 0.07
N GLY A 340 -17.77 14.81 -0.74
CA GLY A 340 -16.32 15.04 -0.61
C GLY A 340 -15.68 14.41 0.63
N GLU A 341 -16.30 13.39 1.20
CA GLU A 341 -15.64 12.54 2.20
C GLU A 341 -14.42 11.85 1.59
N SER A 342 -13.32 11.83 2.34
CA SER A 342 -12.09 11.14 1.93
C SER A 342 -11.90 9.87 2.76
N GLY A 343 -11.64 8.77 2.07
CA GLY A 343 -11.31 7.51 2.72
C GLY A 343 -9.92 7.54 3.31
N VAL A 344 -9.76 7.01 4.53
CA VAL A 344 -8.46 6.88 5.22
C VAL A 344 -7.80 5.57 4.82
N VAL A 345 -6.53 5.62 4.41
CA VAL A 345 -5.73 4.42 4.14
C VAL A 345 -5.26 3.81 5.46
N VAL A 346 -5.66 2.58 5.72
CA VAL A 346 -5.25 1.77 6.88
C VAL A 346 -4.48 0.55 6.39
N LEU A 347 -3.30 0.35 6.95
CA LEU A 347 -2.47 -0.83 6.72
C LEU A 347 -2.66 -1.81 7.88
N ALA A 348 -2.69 -3.11 7.64
CA ALA A 348 -2.68 -4.13 8.70
C ALA A 348 -1.87 -5.35 8.24
N PRO A 349 -1.47 -6.26 9.14
CA PRO A 349 -0.84 -7.51 8.72
C PRO A 349 -1.76 -8.29 7.77
N ALA A 350 -1.21 -8.85 6.70
CA ALA A 350 -1.94 -9.80 5.87
C ALA A 350 -2.31 -11.06 6.69
N THR A 351 -3.48 -11.59 6.42
CA THR A 351 -3.96 -12.87 6.98
C THR A 351 -3.35 -14.05 6.23
N GLU A 352 -3.31 -15.24 6.84
CA GLU A 352 -2.83 -16.45 6.14
C GLU A 352 -3.64 -16.78 4.89
N VAL A 353 -4.94 -16.46 4.88
CA VAL A 353 -5.78 -16.64 3.68
C VAL A 353 -5.31 -15.72 2.56
N GLU A 354 -4.95 -14.47 2.87
CA GLU A 354 -4.41 -13.52 1.89
C GLU A 354 -3.01 -13.96 1.43
N LEU A 355 -2.13 -14.39 2.34
CA LEU A 355 -0.81 -14.93 1.99
C LEU A 355 -0.91 -16.19 1.12
N GLY A 356 -1.82 -17.12 1.46
CA GLY A 356 -2.10 -18.32 0.68
C GLY A 356 -2.65 -17.98 -0.71
N THR A 357 -3.58 -17.03 -0.79
CA THR A 357 -4.14 -16.55 -2.07
C THR A 357 -3.05 -15.93 -2.95
N ALA A 358 -2.16 -15.10 -2.38
CA ALA A 358 -1.05 -14.51 -3.11
C ALA A 358 -0.07 -15.59 -3.61
N ARG A 359 0.26 -16.57 -2.76
CA ARG A 359 1.12 -17.70 -3.12
C ARG A 359 0.57 -18.48 -4.31
N ASP A 360 -0.73 -18.78 -4.29
CA ASP A 360 -1.41 -19.52 -5.36
C ASP A 360 -1.53 -18.67 -6.65
N ALA A 361 -1.79 -17.38 -6.52
CA ALA A 361 -1.97 -16.47 -7.66
C ALA A 361 -0.65 -16.19 -8.41
N PHE A 362 0.45 -16.05 -7.67
CA PHE A 362 1.74 -15.63 -8.24
C PHE A 362 2.75 -16.77 -8.38
N ASP A 363 2.45 -17.97 -7.87
CA ASP A 363 3.35 -19.14 -7.86
C ASP A 363 4.72 -18.81 -7.25
N VAL A 364 4.71 -18.05 -6.15
CA VAL A 364 5.91 -17.66 -5.38
C VAL A 364 5.63 -17.70 -3.88
N PRO A 365 6.64 -17.92 -3.03
CA PRO A 365 6.48 -17.79 -1.58
C PRO A 365 5.92 -16.42 -1.19
N ALA A 366 5.03 -16.43 -0.20
CA ALA A 366 4.48 -15.26 0.46
C ALA A 366 4.52 -15.57 1.96
N THR A 367 5.57 -15.10 2.64
CA THR A 367 5.79 -15.30 4.08
C THR A 367 5.32 -14.10 4.88
N ASP A 368 5.36 -12.92 4.25
CA ASP A 368 5.03 -11.65 4.86
C ASP A 368 4.08 -10.89 3.94
N GLY A 369 3.30 -9.97 4.52
CA GLY A 369 2.38 -9.18 3.74
C GLY A 369 1.66 -8.12 4.56
N VAL A 370 1.20 -7.11 3.85
CA VAL A 370 0.37 -6.04 4.42
C VAL A 370 -0.92 -5.98 3.61
N ARG A 371 -2.04 -6.07 4.33
CA ARG A 371 -3.35 -5.72 3.78
C ARG A 371 -3.56 -4.22 3.87
N VAL A 372 -4.22 -3.69 2.87
CA VAL A 372 -4.52 -2.28 2.67
C VAL A 372 -6.03 -2.14 2.59
N ARG A 373 -6.58 -1.23 3.38
CA ARG A 373 -8.00 -0.88 3.38
C ARG A 373 -8.14 0.63 3.25
N VAL A 374 -9.15 1.08 2.53
CA VAL A 374 -9.55 2.48 2.48
C VAL A 374 -10.91 2.60 3.16
N SER A 375 -10.99 3.37 4.25
CA SER A 375 -12.25 3.56 4.98
C SER A 375 -13.34 4.13 4.07
N GLY A 376 -14.56 3.58 4.16
CA GLY A 376 -15.70 3.98 3.31
C GLY A 376 -15.73 3.28 1.94
N LEU A 377 -14.71 2.49 1.59
CA LEU A 377 -14.73 1.62 0.43
C LEU A 377 -14.91 0.15 0.83
N ASP A 378 -15.77 -0.54 0.11
CA ASP A 378 -15.87 -1.99 0.18
C ASP A 378 -14.71 -2.59 -0.59
N GLY A 379 -13.75 -3.17 0.12
CA GLY A 379 -12.59 -3.81 -0.50
C GLY A 379 -11.39 -3.89 0.43
N VAL A 380 -10.64 -4.98 0.31
CA VAL A 380 -9.33 -5.15 0.92
C VAL A 380 -8.43 -5.72 -0.16
N SER A 381 -7.22 -5.19 -0.26
CA SER A 381 -6.17 -5.74 -1.10
C SER A 381 -4.94 -5.99 -0.25
N ALA A 382 -4.06 -6.90 -0.65
CA ALA A 382 -2.81 -7.14 0.04
C ALA A 382 -1.65 -7.17 -0.95
N PHE A 383 -0.47 -6.75 -0.50
CA PHE A 383 0.79 -7.06 -1.15
C PHE A 383 1.63 -7.93 -0.23
N THR A 384 2.41 -8.83 -0.82
CA THR A 384 3.14 -9.87 -0.09
C THR A 384 4.56 -10.01 -0.60
N TRP A 385 5.48 -10.40 0.27
CA TRP A 385 6.87 -10.66 -0.10
C TRP A 385 7.41 -11.88 0.65
N ALA A 386 8.61 -12.30 0.28
CA ALA A 386 9.36 -13.32 1.00
C ALA A 386 10.81 -12.92 1.22
N ASP A 387 11.41 -13.45 2.29
CA ASP A 387 12.82 -13.21 2.64
C ASP A 387 13.81 -13.71 1.59
N ASP A 388 13.42 -14.72 0.82
CA ASP A 388 14.24 -15.34 -0.23
C ASP A 388 13.91 -14.80 -1.63
N ASP A 389 13.14 -13.71 -1.72
CA ASP A 389 12.89 -13.03 -2.97
C ASP A 389 14.20 -12.51 -3.60
N SER A 390 14.26 -12.54 -4.93
CA SER A 390 15.45 -12.18 -5.69
C SER A 390 15.10 -11.67 -7.09
N ALA A 391 16.01 -10.94 -7.72
CA ALA A 391 15.86 -10.47 -9.09
C ALA A 391 15.57 -11.61 -10.08
N ASP A 392 16.23 -12.76 -9.93
CA ASP A 392 16.01 -13.94 -10.80
C ASP A 392 14.57 -14.48 -10.72
N ARG A 393 13.89 -14.29 -9.58
CA ARG A 393 12.50 -14.72 -9.38
C ARG A 393 11.50 -13.78 -10.07
N PHE A 394 11.87 -12.52 -10.28
CA PHE A 394 11.03 -11.46 -10.86
C PHE A 394 11.72 -10.80 -12.06
N PRO A 395 11.96 -11.55 -13.15
CA PRO A 395 12.49 -10.99 -14.40
C PRO A 395 11.48 -10.03 -15.05
N ALA A 396 11.91 -9.37 -16.13
CA ALA A 396 11.02 -8.53 -16.93
C ALA A 396 9.72 -9.24 -17.34
N GLN A 397 8.63 -8.47 -17.36
CA GLN A 397 7.26 -8.91 -17.58
C GLN A 397 6.67 -9.80 -16.48
N LYS A 398 7.38 -10.02 -15.36
CA LYS A 398 6.83 -10.71 -14.19
C LYS A 398 6.53 -9.72 -13.07
N TYR A 399 5.26 -9.71 -12.66
CA TYR A 399 4.76 -8.89 -11.56
C TYR A 399 5.47 -9.24 -10.25
N TYR A 400 5.85 -8.22 -9.47
CA TYR A 400 6.35 -8.39 -8.12
C TYR A 400 5.17 -8.31 -7.12
N PRO A 401 4.84 -9.40 -6.39
CA PRO A 401 3.70 -9.44 -5.47
C PRO A 401 3.80 -8.45 -4.31
N GLY A 402 5.01 -7.94 -4.04
CA GLY A 402 5.25 -6.92 -3.05
C GLY A 402 4.78 -5.53 -3.49
N SER A 403 4.37 -5.34 -4.74
CA SER A 403 3.70 -4.14 -5.20
C SER A 403 2.18 -4.30 -5.13
N LEU A 404 1.47 -3.23 -4.80
CA LEU A 404 0.03 -3.09 -4.89
C LEU A 404 -0.29 -1.83 -5.67
N ARG A 405 -1.28 -1.96 -6.55
CA ARG A 405 -1.92 -0.85 -7.23
C ARG A 405 -3.42 -0.92 -7.01
N TRP A 406 -4.00 0.18 -6.55
CA TRP A 406 -5.44 0.32 -6.37
C TRP A 406 -5.97 1.36 -7.35
N ASP A 407 -6.81 0.88 -8.27
CA ASP A 407 -7.49 1.69 -9.28
C ASP A 407 -8.96 1.93 -8.92
N MET A 408 -9.51 3.10 -9.24
CA MET A 408 -10.92 3.46 -9.11
C MET A 408 -11.36 4.42 -10.20
N ASN A 409 -12.49 4.16 -10.85
CA ASN A 409 -13.08 5.03 -11.87
C ASN A 409 -12.05 5.51 -12.91
N ASP A 410 -11.26 4.57 -13.42
CA ASP A 410 -10.17 4.78 -14.38
C ASP A 410 -9.00 5.61 -13.88
N ASP A 411 -8.86 5.81 -12.58
CA ASP A 411 -7.68 6.44 -11.96
C ASP A 411 -6.94 5.48 -11.04
N VAL A 412 -5.62 5.55 -11.05
CA VAL A 412 -4.76 5.02 -9.98
C VAL A 412 -4.81 5.99 -8.82
N ARG A 413 -5.22 5.50 -7.66
CA ARG A 413 -5.46 6.36 -6.50
C ARG A 413 -4.57 6.01 -5.31
N LEU A 414 -4.10 4.77 -5.24
CA LEU A 414 -3.16 4.32 -4.22
C LEU A 414 -2.14 3.35 -4.83
N LEU A 415 -0.87 3.65 -4.59
CA LEU A 415 0.26 2.76 -4.84
C LEU A 415 0.89 2.43 -3.50
N ALA A 416 1.05 1.17 -3.18
CA ALA A 416 1.70 0.73 -1.96
C ALA A 416 2.55 -0.50 -2.23
N GLY A 417 3.50 -0.80 -1.37
CA GLY A 417 4.27 -2.03 -1.51
C GLY A 417 5.46 -2.15 -0.59
N ALA A 418 6.12 -3.29 -0.68
CA ALA A 418 7.40 -3.57 -0.06
C ALA A 418 8.54 -3.29 -1.03
N VAL A 419 9.62 -2.69 -0.53
CA VAL A 419 10.88 -2.55 -1.26
C VAL A 419 11.56 -3.92 -1.31
N PRO A 420 11.95 -4.40 -2.50
CA PRO A 420 12.68 -5.64 -2.64
C PRO A 420 13.89 -5.78 -1.70
N ARG A 421 13.91 -6.82 -0.86
CA ARG A 421 15.01 -7.04 0.10
C ARG A 421 16.36 -7.33 -0.56
N TRP A 422 16.35 -7.83 -1.80
CA TRP A 422 17.58 -8.07 -2.56
C TRP A 422 18.25 -6.77 -3.03
N LEU A 423 17.58 -5.61 -2.91
CA LEU A 423 18.15 -4.29 -3.17
C LEU A 423 18.58 -3.66 -1.83
N PRO A 424 19.86 -3.77 -1.45
CA PRO A 424 20.34 -3.12 -0.23
C PRO A 424 20.18 -1.60 -0.35
N ASN A 425 19.60 -0.97 0.66
CA ASN A 425 19.25 0.46 0.65
C ASN A 425 18.37 0.85 -0.55
N GLY A 426 17.46 -0.05 -0.96
CA GLY A 426 16.55 0.18 -2.07
C GLY A 426 15.79 1.50 -1.92
N ARG A 427 15.84 2.31 -2.97
CA ARG A 427 15.10 3.57 -3.14
C ARG A 427 13.88 3.30 -4.01
N VAL A 428 12.80 4.03 -3.73
CA VAL A 428 11.57 3.96 -4.53
C VAL A 428 11.44 5.25 -5.32
N VAL A 429 11.23 5.12 -6.63
CA VAL A 429 10.95 6.25 -7.53
C VAL A 429 9.60 6.03 -8.18
N LEU A 430 8.71 7.01 -8.02
CA LEU A 430 7.46 7.08 -8.76
C LEU A 430 7.73 7.79 -10.09
N TRP A 431 7.51 7.08 -11.21
CA TRP A 431 7.53 7.66 -12.55
C TRP A 431 6.11 7.90 -13.04
N LEU A 432 5.84 9.13 -13.49
CA LEU A 432 4.58 9.56 -14.08
C LEU A 432 4.86 10.00 -15.52
N PRO A 433 4.47 9.20 -16.54
CA PRO A 433 4.74 9.54 -17.95
C PRO A 433 4.20 10.91 -18.36
N ARG A 434 3.05 11.32 -17.80
CA ARG A 434 2.42 12.63 -18.04
C ARG A 434 3.09 13.78 -17.27
N GLY A 435 3.88 13.46 -16.26
CA GLY A 435 4.45 14.41 -15.32
C GLY A 435 3.38 15.06 -14.44
N VAL A 436 3.83 15.63 -13.33
CA VAL A 436 3.00 16.32 -12.34
C VAL A 436 3.60 17.69 -12.05
N VAL A 437 2.78 18.64 -11.62
CA VAL A 437 3.27 19.97 -11.22
C VAL A 437 3.99 19.82 -9.88
N GLY A 438 5.30 20.07 -9.86
CA GLY A 438 6.14 20.08 -8.68
C GLY A 438 5.82 21.25 -7.75
N ASN A 439 6.42 21.24 -6.56
CA ASN A 439 6.20 22.28 -5.53
C ASN A 439 6.70 23.68 -5.95
N ASP A 440 7.57 23.76 -6.95
CA ASP A 440 8.09 24.98 -7.57
C ASP A 440 7.29 25.41 -8.81
N GLY A 441 6.27 24.64 -9.20
CA GLY A 441 5.47 24.86 -10.41
C GLY A 441 6.06 24.23 -11.67
N GLU A 442 7.28 23.66 -11.61
CA GLU A 442 7.86 22.97 -12.75
C GLU A 442 7.23 21.59 -12.95
N ARG A 443 7.19 21.10 -14.19
CA ARG A 443 6.71 19.75 -14.46
C ARG A 443 7.80 18.73 -14.12
N VAL A 444 7.49 17.81 -13.23
CA VAL A 444 8.38 16.71 -12.82
C VAL A 444 7.77 15.37 -13.18
N HIS A 445 8.58 14.43 -13.68
CA HIS A 445 8.12 13.10 -14.07
C HIS A 445 8.56 12.01 -13.10
N ALA A 446 9.63 12.24 -12.35
CA ALA A 446 10.19 11.28 -11.40
C ALA A 446 10.21 11.89 -9.99
N LEU A 447 9.60 11.20 -9.03
CA LEU A 447 9.53 11.61 -7.64
C LEU A 447 10.20 10.56 -6.75
N ASP A 448 11.09 11.00 -5.86
CA ASP A 448 11.65 10.11 -4.84
C ASP A 448 10.60 9.88 -3.75
N VAL A 449 10.23 8.61 -3.55
CA VAL A 449 9.19 8.23 -2.62
C VAL A 449 9.83 7.83 -1.29
N PRO A 450 9.43 8.44 -0.16
CA PRO A 450 9.91 8.01 1.15
C PRO A 450 9.44 6.59 1.45
N THR A 451 10.30 5.85 2.15
CA THR A 451 10.00 4.52 2.65
C THR A 451 10.00 4.52 4.17
N PHE A 452 9.18 3.67 4.78
CA PHE A 452 9.13 3.47 6.22
C PHE A 452 9.39 1.99 6.56
N ALA A 453 9.72 1.69 7.83
CA ALA A 453 9.92 0.32 8.26
C ALA A 453 8.59 -0.44 8.23
N ASP A 454 8.63 -1.72 7.81
CA ASP A 454 7.48 -2.60 7.90
C ASP A 454 7.05 -2.77 9.37
N PRO A 455 5.80 -2.41 9.72
CA PRO A 455 5.30 -2.49 11.08
C PRO A 455 5.03 -3.92 11.55
N THR A 456 5.07 -4.92 10.66
CA THR A 456 4.92 -6.34 11.00
C THR A 456 6.22 -7.00 11.47
N GLY A 457 7.36 -6.32 11.32
CA GLY A 457 8.65 -6.80 11.84
C GLY A 457 9.49 -7.66 10.90
N SER A 458 9.11 -7.82 9.62
CA SER A 458 9.92 -8.58 8.66
C SER A 458 11.31 -7.96 8.42
N GLY A 459 11.46 -6.66 8.74
CA GLY A 459 12.65 -5.87 8.45
C GLY A 459 12.69 -5.31 7.02
N SER A 460 11.63 -5.51 6.22
CA SER A 460 11.44 -4.84 4.94
C SER A 460 11.16 -3.34 5.11
N HIS A 461 11.39 -2.59 4.04
CA HIS A 461 10.91 -1.22 3.91
C HIS A 461 9.63 -1.21 3.09
N LEU A 462 8.68 -0.35 3.45
CA LEU A 462 7.42 -0.18 2.73
C LEU A 462 7.30 1.23 2.16
N TYR A 463 6.46 1.40 1.16
CA TYR A 463 6.01 2.69 0.65
C TYR A 463 4.48 2.71 0.53
N ALA A 464 3.90 3.90 0.62
CA ALA A 464 2.50 4.16 0.34
C ALA A 464 2.34 5.57 -0.23
N ILE A 465 1.62 5.69 -1.34
CA ILE A 465 1.45 6.92 -2.12
C ILE A 465 -0.03 7.05 -2.47
N SER A 466 -0.66 8.16 -2.11
CA SER A 466 -1.97 8.53 -2.66
C SER A 466 -1.82 9.51 -3.82
N LEU A 467 -2.64 9.30 -4.84
CA LEU A 467 -2.71 10.14 -6.03
C LEU A 467 -4.12 10.74 -6.12
N ASP A 468 -4.17 12.06 -6.30
CA ASP A 468 -5.42 12.78 -6.55
C ASP A 468 -5.96 12.48 -7.96
N GLU A 469 -7.19 12.92 -8.20
CA GLU A 469 -7.86 12.75 -9.49
C GLU A 469 -7.07 13.33 -10.65
N GLY A 470 -6.98 12.57 -11.75
CA GLY A 470 -6.32 13.01 -12.97
C GLY A 470 -4.78 13.00 -12.92
N VAL A 471 -4.16 12.83 -11.74
CA VAL A 471 -2.70 12.68 -11.63
C VAL A 471 -2.26 11.41 -12.37
N ALA A 472 -2.88 10.28 -12.04
CA ALA A 472 -2.63 8.99 -12.67
C ALA A 472 -3.95 8.37 -13.14
N MET A 473 -4.32 8.55 -14.41
CA MET A 473 -5.33 7.71 -15.06
C MET A 473 -4.74 6.35 -15.36
N ARG A 474 -5.58 5.35 -15.18
CA ARG A 474 -5.38 3.96 -15.54
C ARG A 474 -5.34 3.87 -17.07
N ASP A 475 -4.16 3.58 -17.57
CA ASP A 475 -3.99 3.09 -18.92
C ASP A 475 -4.31 1.59 -18.92
N VAL A 476 -5.51 1.22 -19.40
CA VAL A 476 -5.89 -0.20 -19.51
C VAL A 476 -5.12 -0.91 -20.64
N THR A 477 -4.44 -0.19 -21.53
CA THR A 477 -3.44 -0.75 -22.47
C THR A 477 -2.08 -1.00 -21.80
N ALA A 478 -1.97 -0.67 -20.51
CA ALA A 478 -0.95 -1.12 -19.57
C ALA A 478 0.47 -0.53 -19.72
N LEU A 479 0.74 0.36 -20.67
CA LEU A 479 2.13 0.75 -20.96
C LEU A 479 2.50 2.20 -20.56
N ARG A 480 1.52 3.04 -20.23
CA ARG A 480 1.71 4.48 -19.92
C ARG A 480 1.20 4.88 -18.55
N ASP A 481 1.13 3.90 -17.66
CA ASP A 481 0.74 4.06 -16.28
C ASP A 481 1.85 4.68 -15.40
N ALA A 482 1.46 5.08 -14.19
CA ALA A 482 2.42 5.32 -13.12
C ALA A 482 3.27 4.06 -12.86
N LEU A 483 4.60 4.20 -12.90
CA LEU A 483 5.52 3.11 -12.61
C LEU A 483 6.15 3.31 -11.23
N VAL A 484 6.32 2.22 -10.49
CA VAL A 484 7.09 2.22 -9.24
C VAL A 484 8.40 1.49 -9.47
N LEU A 485 9.49 2.25 -9.51
CA LEU A 485 10.83 1.76 -9.82
C LEU A 485 11.62 1.60 -8.53
N TYR A 486 12.29 0.46 -8.37
CA TYR A 486 13.16 0.14 -7.26
C TYR A 486 14.62 0.24 -7.69
N LEU A 487 15.40 1.06 -6.98
CA LEU A 487 16.79 1.36 -7.32
C LEU A 487 17.71 1.07 -6.13
N GLY A 488 18.74 0.24 -6.29
CA GLY A 488 19.86 0.14 -5.34
C GLY A 488 20.90 1.26 -5.50
N GLU A 489 21.93 1.24 -4.64
CA GLU A 489 23.12 2.07 -4.80
C GLU A 489 24.02 1.52 -5.92
N GLY A 490 24.35 2.35 -6.92
CA GLY A 490 25.22 1.95 -8.04
C GLY A 490 24.56 1.01 -9.06
N THR A 491 23.23 0.96 -9.07
CA THR A 491 22.39 0.13 -9.95
C THR A 491 22.67 0.41 -11.43
N THR A 492 22.79 -0.64 -12.24
CA THR A 492 22.81 -0.55 -13.70
C THR A 492 21.40 -0.66 -14.28
N ALA A 493 21.19 -0.25 -15.53
CA ALA A 493 19.87 -0.31 -16.17
C ALA A 493 19.19 -1.69 -16.11
N ASP A 494 19.96 -2.78 -16.23
CA ASP A 494 19.48 -4.17 -16.16
C ASP A 494 19.08 -4.62 -14.76
N GLU A 495 19.49 -3.89 -13.73
CA GLU A 495 19.15 -4.14 -12.32
C GLU A 495 17.94 -3.32 -11.84
N VAL A 496 17.43 -2.38 -12.65
CA VAL A 496 16.22 -1.61 -12.32
C VAL A 496 15.02 -2.56 -12.29
N ALA A 497 14.38 -2.68 -11.12
CA ALA A 497 13.14 -3.43 -10.98
C ALA A 497 11.93 -2.49 -10.99
N GLU A 498 10.82 -2.95 -11.56
CA GLU A 498 9.56 -2.21 -11.58
C GLU A 498 8.44 -3.08 -10.99
N GLY A 499 7.58 -2.52 -10.14
CA GLY A 499 6.58 -3.27 -9.36
C GLY A 499 5.62 -4.11 -10.21
N SER A 500 5.17 -3.60 -11.36
CA SER A 500 4.32 -4.34 -12.28
C SER A 500 5.08 -5.35 -13.17
N GLY A 501 6.41 -5.28 -13.17
CA GLY A 501 7.31 -6.05 -14.04
C GLY A 501 7.43 -5.50 -15.46
N ARG A 502 6.62 -4.51 -15.86
CA ARG A 502 6.49 -4.06 -17.26
C ARG A 502 7.71 -3.28 -17.74
N CYS A 503 8.40 -2.59 -16.83
CA CYS A 503 9.58 -1.79 -17.13
C CYS A 503 10.86 -2.26 -16.42
N THR A 504 10.88 -3.49 -15.93
CA THR A 504 12.08 -4.07 -15.33
C THR A 504 13.20 -4.18 -16.38
N ALA A 505 14.44 -3.93 -15.95
CA ALA A 505 15.64 -3.88 -16.78
C ALA A 505 15.61 -2.85 -17.92
N LEU A 506 14.69 -1.87 -17.86
CA LEU A 506 14.44 -0.90 -18.94
C LEU A 506 14.27 -1.58 -20.30
N ASP A 507 13.47 -2.66 -20.31
CA ASP A 507 13.21 -3.44 -21.51
C ASP A 507 12.80 -2.52 -22.70
N PRO A 508 13.33 -2.75 -23.91
CA PRO A 508 13.04 -1.89 -25.06
C PRO A 508 11.55 -1.69 -25.34
N ALA A 509 10.70 -2.69 -25.07
CA ALA A 509 9.26 -2.56 -25.26
C ALA A 509 8.64 -1.55 -24.27
N CYS A 510 9.16 -1.48 -23.03
CA CYS A 510 8.74 -0.44 -22.09
C CYS A 510 9.11 0.95 -22.60
N LEU A 511 10.37 1.13 -23.02
CA LEU A 511 10.86 2.42 -23.49
C LEU A 511 10.14 2.87 -24.76
N GLU A 512 9.90 1.96 -25.71
CA GLU A 512 9.13 2.23 -26.91
C GLU A 512 7.70 2.69 -26.61
N ALA A 513 7.09 2.15 -25.56
CA ALA A 513 5.74 2.53 -25.18
C ALA A 513 5.63 3.86 -24.42
N GLN A 514 6.75 4.38 -23.90
CA GLN A 514 6.80 5.74 -23.35
C GLN A 514 6.63 6.77 -24.48
N PRO A 515 5.97 7.92 -24.23
CA PRO A 515 5.67 8.93 -25.26
C PRO A 515 6.89 9.40 -26.07
N ASP A 516 8.04 9.54 -25.41
CA ASP A 516 9.28 10.04 -25.98
C ASP A 516 10.34 8.94 -26.23
N GLY A 517 9.90 7.68 -26.26
CA GLY A 517 10.82 6.54 -26.43
C GLY A 517 11.63 6.25 -25.17
N GLY A 518 11.20 6.77 -24.02
CA GLY A 518 11.82 6.56 -22.71
C GLY A 518 12.95 7.53 -22.42
N ALA A 519 13.15 8.56 -23.25
CA ALA A 519 14.24 9.51 -23.11
C ALA A 519 14.20 10.22 -21.74
N ALA A 520 13.03 10.73 -21.32
CA ALA A 520 12.85 11.40 -20.05
C ALA A 520 12.98 10.43 -18.87
N LEU A 521 12.51 9.19 -19.00
CA LEU A 521 12.66 8.16 -17.97
C LEU A 521 14.15 7.83 -17.75
N VAL A 522 14.87 7.56 -18.83
CA VAL A 522 16.31 7.25 -18.80
C VAL A 522 17.12 8.42 -18.23
N ALA A 523 16.80 9.67 -18.62
CA ALA A 523 17.42 10.86 -18.06
C ALA A 523 17.16 10.97 -16.54
N ALA A 524 15.91 10.78 -16.10
CA ALA A 524 15.57 10.86 -14.68
C ALA A 524 16.24 9.76 -13.83
N LEU A 525 16.49 8.58 -14.40
CA LEU A 525 17.24 7.51 -13.76
C LEU A 525 18.74 7.81 -13.71
N ALA A 526 19.31 8.38 -14.79
CA ALA A 526 20.71 8.81 -14.82
C ALA A 526 21.00 9.87 -13.75
N GLU A 527 20.09 10.84 -13.56
CA GLU A 527 20.17 11.87 -12.50
C GLU A 527 20.20 11.26 -11.09
N ARG A 528 19.64 10.06 -10.92
CA ARG A 528 19.61 9.30 -9.66
C ARG A 528 20.77 8.32 -9.51
N GLY A 529 21.72 8.36 -10.44
CA GLY A 529 22.95 7.57 -10.42
C GLY A 529 22.82 6.17 -10.99
N VAL A 530 21.78 5.89 -11.79
CA VAL A 530 21.68 4.63 -12.55
C VAL A 530 22.63 4.69 -13.75
N ASP A 531 23.41 3.65 -13.99
CA ASP A 531 24.21 3.53 -15.21
C ASP A 531 23.32 3.12 -16.38
N VAL A 532 23.07 4.07 -17.29
CA VAL A 532 22.20 3.92 -18.46
C VAL A 532 22.96 3.95 -19.78
N ALA A 533 24.29 3.81 -19.76
CA ALA A 533 25.12 3.98 -20.96
C ALA A 533 24.77 3.00 -22.09
N ASP A 534 24.30 1.81 -21.75
CA ASP A 534 23.94 0.74 -22.71
C ASP A 534 22.42 0.69 -23.01
N VAL A 535 21.63 1.63 -22.49
CA VAL A 535 20.18 1.68 -22.74
C VAL A 535 19.90 2.17 -24.16
N THR A 536 19.13 1.39 -24.91
CA THR A 536 18.65 1.79 -26.23
C THR A 536 17.25 2.38 -26.10
N LEU A 537 17.11 3.67 -26.42
CA LEU A 537 15.82 4.35 -26.44
C LEU A 537 14.92 3.79 -27.54
N GLY A 538 13.62 3.77 -27.27
CA GLY A 538 12.60 3.45 -28.26
C GLY A 538 12.38 4.61 -29.24
N ALA A 539 11.59 4.36 -30.28
CA ALA A 539 11.15 5.43 -31.20
C ALA A 539 10.17 6.40 -30.53
N GLY A 540 9.48 5.92 -29.49
CA GLY A 540 8.39 6.64 -28.83
C GLY A 540 7.16 6.74 -29.72
N VAL A 541 6.27 7.63 -29.31
CA VAL A 541 5.03 7.86 -30.02
C VAL A 541 5.26 8.94 -31.07
N THR A 542 4.98 8.63 -32.33
CA THR A 542 5.12 9.58 -33.44
C THR A 542 3.76 10.17 -33.82
N PRO A 543 3.67 11.50 -34.04
CA PRO A 543 2.46 12.10 -34.60
C PRO A 543 2.06 11.46 -35.93
N PRO A 544 0.77 11.55 -36.32
CA PRO A 544 0.30 11.21 -37.67
C PRO A 544 1.24 11.75 -38.74
N ALA A 545 1.72 10.86 -39.61
CA ALA A 545 2.72 11.22 -40.61
C ALA A 545 2.13 12.14 -41.70
N GLY A 546 2.92 13.10 -42.17
CA GLY A 546 2.53 14.00 -43.25
C GLY A 546 1.80 15.27 -42.78
N PRO A 547 1.15 16.01 -43.71
CA PRO A 547 0.42 17.22 -43.37
C PRO A 547 -0.87 16.91 -42.59
N SER A 548 -1.40 17.92 -41.91
CA SER A 548 -2.68 17.84 -41.22
C SER A 548 -3.81 17.31 -42.08
N THR A 549 -4.50 16.27 -41.60
CA THR A 549 -5.80 15.83 -42.12
C THR A 549 -6.94 16.55 -41.42
N ALA A 550 -6.70 17.21 -40.28
CA ALA A 550 -7.70 18.03 -39.61
C ALA A 550 -8.10 19.24 -40.46
N ALA A 551 -9.37 19.66 -40.35
CA ALA A 551 -9.91 20.81 -41.06
C ALA A 551 -10.46 21.86 -40.07
N SER A 552 -10.25 23.15 -40.40
CA SER A 552 -10.92 24.24 -39.70
C SER A 552 -12.40 24.27 -40.12
N VAL A 553 -13.29 24.11 -39.14
CA VAL A 553 -14.75 24.00 -39.34
C VAL A 553 -15.49 25.23 -38.83
N GLY A 554 -14.83 26.03 -37.99
CA GLY A 554 -15.30 27.31 -37.49
C GLY A 554 -14.14 28.13 -36.93
N GLU A 555 -14.39 29.39 -36.54
CA GLU A 555 -13.39 30.21 -35.88
C GLU A 555 -12.92 29.52 -34.60
N GLY A 556 -11.60 29.26 -34.50
CA GLY A 556 -11.00 28.60 -33.35
C GLY A 556 -11.35 27.12 -33.16
N ILE A 557 -11.98 26.45 -34.14
CA ILE A 557 -12.34 25.02 -34.08
C ILE A 557 -11.68 24.28 -35.24
N THR A 558 -10.93 23.23 -34.91
CA THR A 558 -10.33 22.30 -35.87
C THR A 558 -10.76 20.88 -35.53
N ALA A 559 -11.21 20.12 -36.53
CA ALA A 559 -11.78 18.79 -36.33
C ALA A 559 -11.10 17.74 -37.22
N ALA A 560 -11.02 16.50 -36.72
CA ALA A 560 -10.54 15.37 -37.49
C ALA A 560 -11.49 15.07 -38.66
N THR A 561 -10.95 14.87 -39.87
CA THR A 561 -11.75 14.51 -41.05
C THR A 561 -11.53 13.07 -41.53
N ALA A 562 -10.48 12.43 -41.04
CA ALA A 562 -10.10 11.07 -41.40
C ALA A 562 -9.23 10.45 -40.31
N TRP A 563 -9.20 9.12 -40.28
CA TRP A 563 -8.23 8.35 -39.51
C TRP A 563 -6.83 8.45 -40.12
N SER A 564 -5.82 8.51 -39.26
CA SER A 564 -4.44 8.18 -39.57
C SER A 564 -4.17 6.77 -39.08
N ASP A 565 -3.87 5.87 -40.01
CA ASP A 565 -3.48 4.48 -39.74
C ASP A 565 -4.51 3.71 -38.86
N ASP A 566 -5.80 3.95 -39.10
CA ASP A 566 -6.97 3.32 -38.46
C ASP A 566 -7.13 3.50 -36.93
N GLU A 567 -6.13 4.05 -36.22
CA GLU A 567 -6.15 4.19 -34.75
C GLU A 567 -5.94 5.63 -34.26
N ARG A 568 -5.60 6.58 -35.15
CA ARG A 568 -5.27 7.96 -34.74
C ARG A 568 -6.17 9.00 -35.39
N LEU A 569 -6.54 10.01 -34.63
CA LEU A 569 -7.25 11.19 -35.11
C LEU A 569 -6.38 12.43 -34.97
N ASP A 570 -6.11 13.07 -36.09
CA ASP A 570 -5.40 14.33 -36.13
C ASP A 570 -6.38 15.50 -35.91
N LEU A 571 -6.07 16.37 -34.95
CA LEU A 571 -6.89 17.53 -34.58
C LEU A 571 -6.27 18.86 -35.04
N GLY A 572 -5.13 18.81 -35.75
CA GLY A 572 -4.48 19.98 -36.34
C GLY A 572 -3.38 20.54 -35.47
N ASP A 573 -3.11 21.84 -35.62
CA ASP A 573 -2.04 22.53 -34.90
C ASP A 573 -2.63 23.61 -34.00
N VAL A 574 -2.23 23.60 -32.72
CA VAL A 574 -2.54 24.66 -31.75
C VAL A 574 -1.22 25.26 -31.30
N GLU A 575 -1.06 26.57 -31.50
CA GLU A 575 0.17 27.31 -31.17
C GLU A 575 1.45 26.71 -31.79
N GLY A 576 1.32 26.12 -32.98
CA GLY A 576 2.43 25.50 -33.71
C GLY A 576 2.81 24.11 -33.21
N ARG A 577 1.99 23.52 -32.34
CA ARG A 577 2.14 22.17 -31.81
C ARG A 577 1.02 21.28 -32.32
N ARG A 578 1.36 20.07 -32.73
CA ARG A 578 0.47 19.10 -33.34
C ARG A 578 -0.43 18.46 -32.30
N VAL A 579 -1.75 18.60 -32.40
CA VAL A 579 -2.72 17.98 -31.49
C VAL A 579 -3.32 16.76 -32.15
N TRP A 580 -3.32 15.61 -31.46
CA TRP A 580 -3.88 14.39 -32.02
C TRP A 580 -4.27 13.39 -30.91
N LEU A 581 -5.15 12.45 -31.24
CA LEU A 581 -5.64 11.39 -30.36
C LEU A 581 -5.18 10.03 -30.90
N GLU A 582 -4.75 9.15 -30.00
CA GLU A 582 -4.67 7.71 -30.23
C GLU A 582 -5.89 7.05 -29.59
N LEU A 583 -6.61 6.21 -30.34
CA LEU A 583 -7.85 5.57 -29.90
C LEU A 583 -7.62 4.07 -29.86
N ALA A 584 -7.16 3.57 -28.72
CA ALA A 584 -7.02 2.14 -28.52
C ALA A 584 -8.38 1.49 -28.23
N ASP A 585 -8.61 0.32 -28.83
CA ASP A 585 -9.76 -0.52 -28.53
C ASP A 585 -9.70 -1.01 -27.07
N GLY A 586 -10.75 -0.69 -26.31
CA GLY A 586 -10.96 -1.20 -24.97
C GLY A 586 -11.71 -2.54 -24.95
N ALA A 587 -12.22 -2.92 -23.78
CA ALA A 587 -13.09 -4.08 -23.65
C ALA A 587 -14.54 -3.72 -24.03
N GLY A 588 -15.08 -4.35 -25.07
CA GLY A 588 -16.47 -4.13 -25.51
C GLY A 588 -16.61 -2.89 -26.38
N ASP A 589 -17.69 -2.14 -26.20
CA ASP A 589 -18.02 -0.93 -26.97
C ASP A 589 -17.35 0.33 -26.38
N VAL A 590 -16.05 0.23 -26.09
CA VAL A 590 -15.31 1.22 -25.31
C VAL A 590 -14.04 1.62 -26.03
N LEU A 591 -13.78 2.93 -26.14
CA LEU A 591 -12.51 3.48 -26.61
C LEU A 591 -11.77 4.22 -25.49
N LEU A 592 -10.44 4.22 -25.60
CA LEU A 592 -9.53 4.77 -24.61
C LEU A 592 -8.69 5.89 -25.25
N PRO A 593 -9.27 7.10 -25.38
CA PRO A 593 -8.60 8.19 -26.04
C PRO A 593 -7.37 8.65 -25.28
N THR A 594 -6.22 8.64 -25.94
CA THR A 594 -4.98 9.23 -25.44
C THR A 594 -4.64 10.47 -26.26
N LEU A 595 -4.68 11.62 -25.61
CA LEU A 595 -4.35 12.93 -26.15
C LEU A 595 -2.85 13.17 -26.15
N TYR A 596 -2.36 13.61 -27.30
CA TYR A 596 -0.99 14.01 -27.54
C TYR A 596 -0.91 15.46 -28.02
N LEU A 597 0.16 16.11 -27.56
CA LEU A 597 0.62 17.39 -28.07
C LEU A 597 2.07 17.21 -28.54
N ASP A 598 2.26 17.16 -29.85
CA ASP A 598 3.44 16.61 -30.52
C ASP A 598 3.69 15.16 -30.06
N THR A 599 4.79 14.93 -29.35
CA THR A 599 5.16 13.64 -28.74
C THR A 599 4.93 13.64 -27.22
N THR A 600 4.34 14.69 -26.66
CA THR A 600 4.12 14.83 -25.21
C THR A 600 2.70 14.45 -24.83
N LEU A 601 2.55 13.86 -23.64
CA LEU A 601 1.24 13.62 -23.04
C LEU A 601 0.87 14.78 -22.10
N PRO A 602 -0.22 15.51 -22.38
CA PRO A 602 -0.81 16.42 -21.40
C PRO A 602 -1.18 15.73 -20.09
N GLN A 603 -1.23 16.51 -19.01
CA GLN A 603 -1.64 16.01 -17.69
C GLN A 603 -3.09 15.52 -17.71
N THR A 604 -3.97 16.32 -18.26
CA THR A 604 -5.38 16.00 -18.48
C THR A 604 -5.52 15.18 -19.75
N GLN A 605 -6.33 14.13 -19.70
CA GLN A 605 -6.68 13.33 -20.88
C GLN A 605 -8.20 13.18 -20.92
N PRO A 606 -8.76 12.90 -22.11
CA PRO A 606 -10.15 12.51 -22.18
C PRO A 606 -10.33 11.17 -21.47
N ARG A 607 -11.49 11.00 -20.83
CA ARG A 607 -11.85 9.75 -20.13
C ARG A 607 -12.17 8.64 -21.13
N GLN A 608 -12.47 7.46 -20.61
CA GLN A 608 -13.04 6.39 -21.40
C GLN A 608 -14.29 6.87 -22.18
N LEU A 609 -14.35 6.55 -23.47
CA LEU A 609 -15.48 6.84 -24.33
C LEU A 609 -16.33 5.59 -24.51
N ASP A 610 -17.56 5.61 -24.01
CA ASP A 610 -18.56 4.56 -24.24
C ASP A 610 -19.26 4.80 -25.59
N LEU A 611 -19.03 3.91 -26.55
CA LEU A 611 -19.60 3.99 -27.90
C LEU A 611 -21.12 3.75 -27.92
N THR A 612 -21.71 3.33 -26.81
CA THR A 612 -23.16 3.17 -26.64
C THR A 612 -23.82 4.42 -26.05
N SER A 613 -23.04 5.35 -25.50
CA SER A 613 -23.51 6.64 -24.99
C SER A 613 -23.42 7.73 -26.06
N MET A 614 -24.23 8.78 -25.91
CA MET A 614 -24.09 10.04 -26.66
C MET A 614 -23.09 11.00 -26.03
N ASP A 615 -22.65 10.70 -24.81
CA ASP A 615 -21.76 11.57 -24.06
C ASP A 615 -20.40 11.65 -24.75
N GLY A 616 -19.95 12.89 -24.95
CA GLY A 616 -18.57 13.17 -25.29
C GLY A 616 -17.70 13.11 -24.05
N THR A 617 -16.39 12.98 -24.27
CA THR A 617 -15.40 13.23 -23.23
C THR A 617 -14.50 14.40 -23.64
N VAL A 618 -14.25 15.28 -22.68
CA VAL A 618 -13.54 16.55 -22.86
C VAL A 618 -12.31 16.58 -21.98
N ALA A 619 -11.22 17.13 -22.51
CA ALA A 619 -10.00 17.39 -21.76
C ALA A 619 -9.36 18.72 -22.15
N PRO A 620 -8.96 19.57 -21.19
CA PRO A 620 -8.13 20.73 -21.52
C PRO A 620 -6.78 20.26 -22.07
N LEU A 621 -6.24 21.02 -23.03
CA LEU A 621 -5.03 20.64 -23.76
C LEU A 621 -3.77 20.82 -22.91
N ALA A 622 -3.64 21.95 -22.21
CA ALA A 622 -2.58 22.21 -21.24
C ALA A 622 -2.99 23.36 -20.31
N PRO A 623 -2.42 23.49 -19.10
CA PRO A 623 -2.76 24.57 -18.17
C PRO A 623 -2.49 25.98 -18.71
N ASP A 624 -1.51 26.12 -19.59
CA ASP A 624 -1.05 27.36 -20.23
C ASP A 624 -1.66 27.60 -21.61
N VAL A 625 -2.32 26.59 -22.18
CA VAL A 625 -2.98 26.69 -23.50
C VAL A 625 -4.48 26.71 -23.28
N ARG A 626 -5.13 27.82 -23.66
CA ARG A 626 -6.59 27.97 -23.59
C ARG A 626 -7.25 27.22 -24.76
N ALA A 627 -7.11 25.91 -24.75
CA ALA A 627 -7.66 24.95 -25.69
C ALA A 627 -8.16 23.68 -24.97
N PHE A 628 -9.16 23.01 -25.53
CA PHE A 628 -9.66 21.72 -25.07
C PHE A 628 -9.89 20.82 -26.27
N VAL A 629 -9.79 19.52 -26.03
CA VAL A 629 -10.11 18.47 -26.99
C VAL A 629 -11.37 17.79 -26.51
N GLU A 630 -12.27 17.54 -27.45
CA GLU A 630 -13.47 16.75 -27.20
C GLU A 630 -13.62 15.67 -28.27
N ILE A 631 -14.06 14.50 -27.83
CA ILE A 631 -14.36 13.35 -28.68
C ILE A 631 -15.69 12.73 -28.23
N GLY A 632 -16.52 12.34 -29.19
CA GLY A 632 -17.80 11.69 -28.93
C GLY A 632 -18.19 10.71 -30.02
N ALA A 633 -19.14 9.84 -29.69
CA ALA A 633 -19.67 8.82 -30.60
C ALA A 633 -21.19 8.98 -30.77
N ALA A 634 -21.69 8.54 -31.92
CA ALA A 634 -23.11 8.54 -32.22
C ALA A 634 -23.82 7.46 -31.39
N PRO A 635 -25.07 7.72 -30.93
CA PRO A 635 -25.84 6.80 -30.09
C PRO A 635 -26.11 5.45 -30.75
N GLN A 636 -26.16 5.43 -32.09
CA GLN A 636 -26.55 4.28 -32.89
C GLN A 636 -25.78 4.28 -34.20
N ASP A 637 -25.78 3.13 -34.88
CA ASP A 637 -25.22 2.99 -36.22
C ASP A 637 -25.98 3.90 -37.21
N GLY A 638 -25.27 4.39 -38.23
CA GLY A 638 -25.86 5.18 -39.31
C GLY A 638 -25.17 6.53 -39.52
N ALA A 639 -25.57 7.21 -40.59
CA ALA A 639 -24.93 8.45 -41.05
C ALA A 639 -25.37 9.67 -40.22
N TRP A 640 -25.07 9.63 -38.92
CA TRP A 640 -25.32 10.74 -38.01
C TRP A 640 -24.42 11.93 -38.33
N ARG A 641 -24.96 13.13 -38.18
CA ARG A 641 -24.22 14.39 -38.31
C ARG A 641 -23.99 14.95 -36.91
N ALA A 642 -22.76 15.36 -36.61
CA ALA A 642 -22.41 15.98 -35.35
C ALA A 642 -22.35 17.50 -35.51
N PHE A 643 -22.80 18.24 -34.50
CA PHE A 643 -22.70 19.68 -34.42
C PHE A 643 -22.18 20.07 -33.05
N THR A 644 -21.40 21.15 -32.98
CA THR A 644 -21.07 21.80 -31.72
C THR A 644 -21.78 23.16 -31.64
N TRP A 645 -22.36 23.44 -30.48
CA TRP A 645 -23.16 24.63 -30.22
C TRP A 645 -22.66 25.34 -28.96
N SER A 646 -22.58 26.67 -29.01
CA SER A 646 -22.23 27.49 -27.83
C SER A 646 -23.19 28.67 -27.68
N VAL A 647 -23.52 29.01 -26.43
CA VAL A 647 -24.42 30.14 -26.11
C VAL A 647 -23.85 31.46 -26.65
N MET A 648 -22.55 31.71 -26.54
CA MET A 648 -21.97 32.97 -27.03
C MET A 648 -21.89 33.04 -28.56
N GLY A 649 -21.69 31.91 -29.24
CA GLY A 649 -21.79 31.84 -30.69
C GLY A 649 -23.19 32.28 -31.13
N ASN A 650 -24.23 31.68 -30.57
CA ASN A 650 -25.62 32.09 -30.85
C ASN A 650 -25.85 33.57 -30.50
N ALA A 651 -25.37 34.04 -29.35
CA ALA A 651 -25.52 35.46 -28.97
C ALA A 651 -24.88 36.44 -29.99
N ARG A 652 -23.90 35.99 -30.77
CA ARG A 652 -23.28 36.74 -31.89
C ARG A 652 -24.00 36.54 -33.23
N GLY A 653 -24.99 35.65 -33.28
CA GLY A 653 -25.72 35.24 -34.48
C GLY A 653 -25.04 34.10 -35.24
N ASP A 654 -24.06 33.43 -34.63
CA ASP A 654 -23.38 32.27 -35.22
C ASP A 654 -24.28 31.04 -35.11
N LEU A 655 -24.40 30.30 -36.21
CA LEU A 655 -25.07 29.00 -36.22
C LEU A 655 -24.17 27.92 -35.61
N PRO A 656 -24.73 26.82 -35.09
CA PRO A 656 -23.96 25.66 -34.68
C PRO A 656 -23.04 25.18 -35.80
N VAL A 657 -21.83 24.78 -35.42
CA VAL A 657 -20.77 24.35 -36.35
C VAL A 657 -20.91 22.86 -36.58
N GLU A 658 -21.09 22.47 -37.85
CA GLU A 658 -21.10 21.05 -38.22
C GLU A 658 -19.69 20.47 -38.09
N LEU A 659 -19.58 19.37 -37.35
CA LEU A 659 -18.34 18.63 -37.16
C LEU A 659 -18.28 17.49 -38.19
N PRO A 660 -17.16 17.33 -38.91
CA PRO A 660 -16.87 16.14 -39.70
C PRO A 660 -16.96 14.89 -38.81
N THR A 661 -17.58 13.84 -39.34
CA THR A 661 -17.63 12.54 -38.68
C THR A 661 -16.67 11.56 -39.33
N VAL A 662 -15.98 10.80 -38.49
CA VAL A 662 -15.15 9.65 -38.85
C VAL A 662 -15.84 8.37 -38.40
N TRP A 663 -15.50 7.23 -38.98
CA TRP A 663 -16.19 5.96 -38.70
C TRP A 663 -15.29 4.99 -37.96
N HIS A 664 -15.75 4.48 -36.81
CA HIS A 664 -15.13 3.37 -36.10
C HIS A 664 -16.08 2.17 -36.16
N GLY A 665 -15.74 1.16 -36.97
CA GLY A 665 -16.70 0.13 -37.35
C GLY A 665 -17.95 0.75 -38.00
N ASP A 666 -19.13 0.48 -37.43
CA ASP A 666 -20.41 1.00 -37.90
C ASP A 666 -20.86 2.29 -37.16
N ARG A 667 -20.01 2.85 -36.29
CA ARG A 667 -20.31 4.03 -35.48
C ARG A 667 -19.66 5.29 -36.04
N ALA A 668 -20.47 6.34 -36.19
CA ALA A 668 -19.98 7.67 -36.48
C ALA A 668 -19.41 8.31 -35.21
N MET A 669 -18.27 8.98 -35.32
CA MET A 669 -17.59 9.67 -34.23
C MET A 669 -17.17 11.07 -34.69
N TYR A 670 -17.01 11.98 -33.76
CA TYR A 670 -16.34 13.26 -33.99
C TYR A 670 -15.18 13.41 -33.02
N ALA A 671 -14.16 14.15 -33.43
CA ALA A 671 -13.14 14.66 -32.52
C ALA A 671 -12.69 16.04 -32.98
N TYR A 672 -12.58 16.98 -32.05
CA TYR A 672 -12.15 18.34 -32.37
C TYR A 672 -11.35 18.97 -31.24
N VAL A 673 -10.57 19.99 -31.60
CA VAL A 673 -9.93 20.90 -30.67
C VAL A 673 -10.57 22.28 -30.81
N ALA A 674 -10.99 22.86 -29.68
CA ALA A 674 -11.50 24.22 -29.59
C ALA A 674 -10.51 25.10 -28.83
N THR A 675 -10.21 26.26 -29.39
CA THR A 675 -9.35 27.30 -28.79
C THR A 675 -10.19 28.45 -28.27
N ASP A 676 -9.59 29.38 -27.52
CA ASP A 676 -10.28 30.56 -27.00
C ASP A 676 -11.08 31.34 -28.05
N ALA A 677 -10.58 31.38 -29.29
CA ALA A 677 -11.24 32.05 -30.40
C ALA A 677 -12.63 31.47 -30.72
N SER A 678 -12.91 30.22 -30.34
CA SER A 678 -14.22 29.58 -30.57
C SER A 678 -15.32 30.07 -29.64
N GLY A 679 -14.98 30.77 -28.55
CA GLY A 679 -15.94 31.18 -27.52
C GLY A 679 -16.50 30.05 -26.65
N HIS A 680 -16.02 28.81 -26.79
CA HIS A 680 -16.54 27.66 -26.04
C HIS A 680 -16.09 27.64 -24.56
N PHE A 681 -15.01 28.33 -24.19
CA PHE A 681 -14.44 28.31 -22.83
C PHE A 681 -15.29 29.00 -21.76
N ASP A 682 -15.97 30.08 -22.11
CA ASP A 682 -16.63 30.96 -21.15
C ASP A 682 -18.14 30.75 -21.10
N THR A 683 -18.63 29.64 -21.66
CA THR A 683 -20.05 29.45 -21.91
C THR A 683 -20.51 28.02 -21.76
N LEU A 684 -21.83 27.85 -21.62
CA LEU A 684 -22.46 26.57 -21.88
C LEU A 684 -22.28 26.25 -23.37
N SER A 685 -21.58 25.16 -23.64
CA SER A 685 -21.50 24.54 -24.96
C SER A 685 -21.92 23.07 -24.85
N THR A 686 -22.44 22.53 -25.94
CA THR A 686 -22.84 21.12 -26.01
C THR A 686 -22.75 20.64 -27.45
N ASN A 687 -22.59 19.34 -27.62
CA ASN A 687 -22.63 18.71 -28.93
C ASN A 687 -24.01 18.14 -29.20
N VAL A 688 -24.38 18.14 -30.46
CA VAL A 688 -25.71 17.73 -30.93
C VAL A 688 -25.55 16.74 -32.05
N TRP A 689 -26.33 15.66 -31.99
CA TRP A 689 -26.39 14.64 -33.01
C TRP A 689 -27.67 14.81 -33.84
N VAL A 690 -27.55 14.75 -35.16
CA VAL A 690 -28.70 14.76 -36.08
C VAL A 690 -28.77 13.41 -36.79
N SER A 691 -29.89 12.71 -36.60
CA SER A 691 -30.14 11.40 -37.19
C SER A 691 -30.28 11.50 -38.71
N PRO A 692 -30.10 10.39 -39.46
CA PRO A 692 -30.42 10.36 -40.89
C PRO A 692 -31.87 10.75 -41.21
N GLY A 693 -32.79 10.58 -40.24
CA GLY A 693 -34.19 11.00 -40.34
C GLY A 693 -34.43 12.49 -40.07
N GLY A 694 -33.41 13.22 -39.60
CA GLY A 694 -33.49 14.63 -39.21
C GLY A 694 -33.85 14.86 -37.75
N ASP A 695 -33.88 13.82 -36.93
CA ASP A 695 -34.13 13.95 -35.49
C ASP A 695 -32.90 14.55 -34.81
N VAL A 696 -33.11 15.52 -33.93
CA VAL A 696 -32.05 16.22 -33.22
C VAL A 696 -31.97 15.65 -31.80
N LEU A 697 -30.79 15.16 -31.42
CA LEU A 697 -30.51 14.59 -30.10
C LEU A 697 -29.42 15.40 -29.41
N VAL A 698 -29.71 15.83 -28.18
CA VAL A 698 -28.78 16.55 -27.31
C VAL A 698 -28.45 15.62 -26.13
N PRO A 699 -27.17 15.34 -25.84
CA PRO A 699 -26.78 14.51 -24.69
C PRO A 699 -27.39 15.04 -23.38
N GLY A 700 -27.92 14.14 -22.55
CA GLY A 700 -28.60 14.47 -21.30
C GLY A 700 -30.07 14.87 -21.45
N CYS A 701 -30.61 14.90 -22.67
CA CYS A 701 -32.02 15.18 -22.97
C CYS A 701 -32.80 13.95 -23.45
N GLU A 702 -32.32 12.75 -23.13
CA GLU A 702 -32.95 11.50 -23.51
C GLU A 702 -34.30 11.33 -22.80
N GLY A 703 -35.35 11.07 -23.56
CA GLY A 703 -36.68 10.75 -23.02
C GLY A 703 -37.50 11.95 -22.54
N ILE A 704 -37.01 13.18 -22.72
CA ILE A 704 -37.76 14.42 -22.44
C ILE A 704 -38.08 15.18 -23.74
N SER A 705 -38.97 16.17 -23.66
CA SER A 705 -39.31 17.02 -24.81
C SER A 705 -38.24 18.07 -25.10
N GLU A 706 -38.16 18.59 -26.32
CA GLU A 706 -37.21 19.66 -26.69
C GLU A 706 -37.38 20.91 -25.82
N GLU A 707 -38.62 21.31 -25.55
CA GLU A 707 -38.92 22.46 -24.68
C GLU A 707 -38.44 22.22 -23.25
N GLU A 708 -38.62 21.00 -22.73
CA GLU A 708 -38.15 20.62 -21.40
C GLU A 708 -36.61 20.59 -21.34
N CYS A 709 -35.96 20.03 -22.36
CA CYS A 709 -34.50 20.01 -22.52
C CYS A 709 -33.92 21.43 -22.54
N GLU A 710 -34.50 22.35 -23.32
CA GLU A 710 -34.04 23.75 -23.37
C GLU A 710 -34.24 24.48 -22.03
N GLN A 711 -35.29 24.12 -21.27
CA GLN A 711 -35.59 24.71 -19.96
C GLN A 711 -34.67 24.18 -18.84
N THR A 712 -34.35 22.89 -18.84
CA THR A 712 -33.56 22.24 -17.79
C THR A 712 -32.06 22.27 -18.07
N GLY A 713 -31.66 22.11 -19.34
CA GLY A 713 -30.26 22.08 -19.79
C GLY A 713 -29.61 23.45 -19.95
N GLY A 714 -30.38 24.54 -19.88
CA GLY A 714 -29.85 25.90 -19.98
C GLY A 714 -29.35 26.27 -21.38
N THR A 715 -29.88 25.63 -22.43
CA THR A 715 -29.52 25.83 -23.84
C THR A 715 -30.69 26.32 -24.71
N PRO A 716 -31.36 27.46 -24.41
CA PRO A 716 -32.54 27.89 -25.16
C PRO A 716 -32.25 28.11 -26.65
N GLY A 717 -33.11 27.56 -27.51
CA GLY A 717 -33.03 27.72 -28.96
C GLY A 717 -32.10 26.73 -29.68
N ILE A 718 -31.41 25.82 -28.98
CA ILE A 718 -30.47 24.88 -29.58
C ILE A 718 -31.09 24.05 -30.71
N PHE A 719 -32.33 23.57 -30.53
CA PHE A 719 -33.00 22.75 -31.55
C PHE A 719 -33.39 23.58 -32.78
N ALA A 720 -33.78 24.85 -32.58
CA ALA A 720 -34.10 25.76 -33.68
C ALA A 720 -32.84 26.13 -34.48
N ASP A 721 -31.73 26.39 -33.78
CA ASP A 721 -30.46 26.76 -34.41
C ASP A 721 -29.88 25.61 -35.22
N VAL A 722 -29.91 24.38 -34.68
CA VAL A 722 -29.45 23.19 -35.40
C VAL A 722 -30.29 22.96 -36.64
N ARG A 723 -31.62 23.08 -36.55
CA ARG A 723 -32.48 23.00 -37.74
C ARG A 723 -32.19 24.10 -38.75
N ALA A 724 -31.91 25.32 -38.30
CA ALA A 724 -31.53 26.41 -39.19
C ALA A 724 -30.17 26.14 -39.88
N ALA A 725 -29.22 25.51 -39.19
CA ALA A 725 -27.94 25.09 -39.77
C ALA A 725 -28.11 23.97 -40.82
N LEU A 726 -29.16 23.15 -40.72
CA LEU A 726 -29.46 22.10 -41.70
C LEU A 726 -30.02 22.62 -43.04
N GLY A 727 -30.59 23.85 -43.06
CA GLY A 727 -31.15 24.50 -44.26
C GLY A 727 -32.67 24.42 -44.38
#